data_AF-A0ABD3V690-F1
#
_entry.id   AF-A0ABD3V690-F1
#
_cell.length_a   1.000
_cell.length_b   1.000
_cell.length_c   1.000
_cell.angle_alpha   90.00
_cell.angle_beta   90.00
_cell.angle_gamma   90.00
#
_symmetry.space_group_name_H-M   'P 1'
#
loop_
_entity.id
_entity.type
_entity.pdbx_description
1 polymer ?
#
loop_
_entity_poly.entity_id
_entity_poly.type
_entity_poly.pdbx_seq_one_letter_code
_entity_poly.pdbx_strand_id
1 'polypeptide(L)'
;MSTRHLQRVIGQRGKNTLEQERENFEKTQAVAINKAINNQETPVKEKHLRNTILGTFTDHGGNLFWTITIRLPLQANPIVAWKFCQVLHKLLREGHRNVLKDSLRYKSNIIEIGKLWGHLKEGYGRLIAAYCTLVIQKMDFQKKYPEIPGNLLMDDEKYAHVCGSDVNNYFEISVDMLDYMDEILHLQEVVFGSLDKSRANSMTNSGQCRLAPLILCIQDSCQLYDYIVKSLFKLHSSLPQDTLTGHRDRFLSAYKRLKQFYYSSSNLQYFKNLVQVPGLPEEPPNFLIASDFSKHVKPVAVVPEPEPDLEPEPVEVVDLVDTAVPAPQETFRPSNFSLNGSPIVPEVDERDLLIERLTKEVRALRAELERVKAEDQRTIAALKEEISKLEKILSELRVSADKALKENNSLQKQLSEAKVLAGASVKLTEAEKQAKQNEEKFKKMKEVYNKLRDEHVTLLRTHGEVVKQQSSEKKLLEEKEQMIKDAKMDMQRMEEERRVIQNSLQQTADEITNQLAATTTRNTDLEKRKQELESQVHFLEKTRTSLEEQLKSTEEQKTSLESHLKQTLEEKETEHDDLTNQIATLQGEISQMMEEKQSMEQQLKSQLTNLQSELKESQESKRSLEEQLKQTIAELQQQLDQVTADYESTEKQLNSDIGNLHKKLIETSIREGKAFIQDALDQFENPSFTTVKCTAEFLLMRAEPVLASLHNLQKSVKIYGVDRTGLETFVECITGFAHHMGDCIIHGIATSHSTAQIESGEELGAVCRSTGESGLEVLTALQKGDNIKAEIDKAVHDVEELMRLADALVPKADDIKAEDMGDMVDNEMQSTTRAIEQAAARIEEMLQRTREDNTGIQLEVNARILDACTDLMKAVRILVEKSRDLQKEIIAQGRGTSSVTEFYKKNHRWTEGLLSAAKAVGWAATTLMESADKVMKGEGKLEELIVCSQEIAASTAQLVVSSRVKAQKGSKCMQKVSEASKEVSSATGKVVASVKTGSQIIEEQTLMDFSKLPLMQTKMQEMQLQVRVLELEKELEQERYKLGEIRKRHYQLAGDTEGYELHQGKR
;
A
#
# COMPACT_ATOMS: atom_id res chain seq x y z
N MET A 1 -10.73 -93.30 0.98
CA MET A 1 -10.44 -92.48 2.18
C MET A 1 -10.83 -91.04 1.87
N SER A 2 -11.16 -90.21 2.87
CA SER A 2 -11.72 -88.86 2.65
C SER A 2 -11.20 -87.87 3.68
N THR A 3 -10.72 -86.71 3.23
CA THR A 3 -10.20 -85.61 4.05
C THR A 3 -10.83 -84.30 3.59
N ARG A 4 -11.41 -83.54 4.53
CA ARG A 4 -12.10 -82.26 4.25
C ARG A 4 -11.16 -81.08 4.49
N HIS A 5 -11.19 -80.08 3.61
CA HIS A 5 -10.56 -78.79 3.90
C HIS A 5 -11.38 -77.97 4.92
N LEU A 6 -10.67 -77.27 5.80
CA LEU A 6 -11.23 -76.25 6.70
C LEU A 6 -10.87 -74.87 6.16
N GLN A 7 -11.88 -74.07 5.84
CA GLN A 7 -11.69 -72.72 5.28
C GLN A 7 -11.54 -71.71 6.43
N ARG A 8 -10.32 -71.19 6.61
CA ARG A 8 -9.96 -70.35 7.76
C ARG A 8 -10.42 -68.90 7.55
N VAL A 9 -11.44 -68.47 8.28
CA VAL A 9 -11.90 -67.08 8.28
C VAL A 9 -10.81 -66.17 8.85
N ILE A 10 -10.21 -65.34 8.00
CA ILE A 10 -9.43 -64.17 8.44
C ILE A 10 -10.43 -63.03 8.56
N GLY A 11 -10.84 -62.73 9.80
CA GLY A 11 -11.68 -61.56 10.06
C GLY A 11 -10.93 -60.28 9.71
N GLN A 12 -11.66 -59.27 9.23
CA GLN A 12 -11.12 -57.92 9.10
C GLN A 12 -10.66 -57.45 10.48
N ARG A 13 -9.34 -57.26 10.66
CA ARG A 13 -8.84 -56.48 11.78
C ARG A 13 -9.46 -55.09 11.70
N GLY A 14 -10.01 -54.59 12.80
CA GLY A 14 -10.37 -53.18 12.90
C GLY A 14 -9.13 -52.32 12.65
N LYS A 15 -9.33 -51.12 12.09
CA LYS A 15 -8.25 -50.14 11.90
C LYS A 15 -7.52 -49.91 13.23
N ASN A 16 -6.21 -49.80 13.16
CA ASN A 16 -5.39 -49.44 14.32
C ASN A 16 -5.66 -47.97 14.71
N THR A 17 -5.54 -47.61 15.99
CA THR A 17 -5.81 -46.24 16.46
C THR A 17 -4.98 -45.20 15.69
N LEU A 18 -3.70 -45.50 15.44
CA LEU A 18 -2.77 -44.70 14.65
C LEU A 18 -3.23 -44.47 13.19
N GLU A 19 -3.91 -45.44 12.57
CA GLU A 19 -4.49 -45.27 11.22
C GLU A 19 -5.68 -44.31 11.27
N GLN A 20 -6.46 -44.35 12.35
CA GLN A 20 -7.65 -43.53 12.54
C GLN A 20 -7.30 -42.07 12.93
N GLU A 21 -6.26 -41.87 13.73
CA GLU A 21 -5.67 -40.57 14.05
C GLU A 21 -5.08 -39.91 12.81
N ARG A 22 -4.27 -40.65 12.04
CA ARG A 22 -3.74 -40.20 10.75
C ARG A 22 -4.86 -39.81 9.77
N GLU A 23 -5.90 -40.64 9.64
CA GLU A 23 -7.04 -40.34 8.76
C GLU A 23 -7.82 -39.09 9.24
N ASN A 24 -7.85 -38.80 10.54
CA ASN A 24 -8.41 -37.55 11.09
C ASN A 24 -7.51 -36.33 10.81
N PHE A 25 -6.19 -36.47 10.92
CA PHE A 25 -5.24 -35.41 10.55
C PHE A 25 -5.34 -35.07 9.06
N GLU A 26 -5.30 -36.08 8.17
CA GLU A 26 -5.42 -35.90 6.72
C GLU A 26 -6.74 -35.20 6.34
N LYS A 27 -7.87 -35.55 6.98
CA LYS A 27 -9.16 -34.84 6.82
C LYS A 27 -9.11 -33.40 7.33
N THR A 28 -8.50 -33.17 8.49
CA THR A 28 -8.42 -31.84 9.11
C THR A 28 -7.58 -30.88 8.27
N GLN A 29 -6.45 -31.36 7.74
CA GLN A 29 -5.63 -30.61 6.78
C GLN A 29 -6.34 -30.41 5.44
N ALA A 30 -7.05 -31.41 4.91
CA ALA A 30 -7.89 -31.23 3.72
C ALA A 30 -8.94 -30.12 3.93
N VAL A 31 -9.58 -30.05 5.10
CA VAL A 31 -10.53 -28.97 5.44
C VAL A 31 -9.83 -27.62 5.61
N ALA A 32 -8.63 -27.57 6.20
CA ALA A 32 -7.86 -26.33 6.32
C ALA A 32 -7.45 -25.78 4.94
N ILE A 33 -6.82 -26.61 4.11
CA ILE A 33 -6.31 -26.25 2.78
C ILE A 33 -7.45 -25.83 1.84
N ASN A 34 -8.57 -26.58 1.80
CA ASN A 34 -9.73 -26.20 0.97
C ASN A 34 -10.40 -24.90 1.46
N LYS A 35 -10.36 -24.60 2.77
CA LYS A 35 -10.89 -23.33 3.30
C LYS A 35 -9.94 -22.15 3.13
N ALA A 36 -8.62 -22.39 3.05
CA ALA A 36 -7.63 -21.38 2.70
C ALA A 36 -7.67 -21.06 1.20
N ILE A 37 -7.55 -22.08 0.35
CA ILE A 37 -7.48 -21.98 -1.13
C ILE A 37 -8.87 -22.23 -1.72
N ASN A 38 -9.81 -21.35 -1.38
CA ASN A 38 -11.19 -21.38 -1.86
C ASN A 38 -11.41 -20.47 -3.09
N ASN A 39 -12.56 -20.59 -3.76
CA ASN A 39 -12.92 -19.80 -4.94
C ASN A 39 -13.49 -18.39 -4.65
N GLN A 40 -13.57 -17.97 -3.38
CA GLN A 40 -14.20 -16.70 -2.97
C GLN A 40 -13.18 -15.55 -3.04
N GLU A 41 -13.51 -14.45 -3.72
CA GLU A 41 -12.63 -13.29 -3.90
C GLU A 41 -12.52 -12.45 -2.61
N THR A 42 -11.73 -12.97 -1.68
CA THR A 42 -11.52 -12.51 -0.29
C THR A 42 -10.08 -12.85 0.13
N PRO A 43 -9.47 -12.17 1.11
CA PRO A 43 -8.20 -12.60 1.69
C PRO A 43 -8.20 -14.07 2.17
N VAL A 44 -7.04 -14.73 2.18
CA VAL A 44 -6.90 -16.05 2.78
C VAL A 44 -7.12 -15.94 4.30
N LYS A 45 -8.02 -16.76 4.85
CA LYS A 45 -8.34 -16.72 6.28
C LYS A 45 -7.18 -17.27 7.11
N GLU A 46 -6.59 -16.42 7.93
CA GLU A 46 -5.36 -16.73 8.68
C GLU A 46 -5.47 -17.98 9.56
N LYS A 47 -6.61 -18.21 10.24
CA LYS A 47 -6.85 -19.45 11.02
C LYS A 47 -6.65 -20.73 10.19
N HIS A 48 -7.02 -20.75 8.92
CA HIS A 48 -6.82 -21.92 8.06
C HIS A 48 -5.40 -21.99 7.49
N LEU A 49 -4.76 -20.83 7.30
CA LEU A 49 -3.36 -20.74 6.86
C LEU A 49 -2.40 -21.18 7.97
N ARG A 50 -2.57 -20.70 9.21
CA ARG A 50 -1.83 -21.15 10.41
C ARG A 50 -2.00 -22.66 10.63
N ASN A 51 -3.22 -23.20 10.52
CA ASN A 51 -3.43 -24.65 10.61
C ASN A 51 -2.75 -25.44 9.47
N THR A 52 -2.62 -24.86 8.27
CA THR A 52 -1.89 -25.48 7.15
C THR A 52 -0.38 -25.45 7.39
N ILE A 53 0.16 -24.33 7.91
CA ILE A 53 1.56 -24.18 8.31
C ILE A 53 1.93 -25.21 9.38
N LEU A 54 1.18 -25.25 10.49
CA LEU A 54 1.34 -26.26 11.55
C LEU A 54 1.25 -27.69 10.99
N GLY A 55 0.35 -27.92 10.03
CA GLY A 55 0.24 -29.17 9.30
C GLY A 55 1.53 -29.64 8.62
N THR A 56 2.36 -28.73 8.12
CA THR A 56 3.66 -29.11 7.52
C THR A 56 4.71 -29.54 8.53
N PHE A 57 4.59 -29.13 9.79
CA PHE A 57 5.43 -29.66 10.88
C PHE A 57 4.98 -31.06 11.28
N THR A 58 3.66 -31.32 11.36
CA THR A 58 3.13 -32.67 11.61
C THR A 58 3.39 -33.65 10.44
N ASP A 59 3.20 -33.21 9.19
CA ASP A 59 3.50 -33.98 7.96
C ASP A 59 5.01 -34.02 7.64
N HIS A 60 5.83 -33.33 8.45
CA HIS A 60 7.29 -33.19 8.29
C HIS A 60 7.73 -32.74 6.87
N GLY A 61 6.87 -32.01 6.14
CA GLY A 61 7.07 -31.61 4.76
C GLY A 61 5.81 -30.99 4.13
N GLY A 62 5.79 -30.93 2.81
CA GLY A 62 4.68 -30.38 2.01
C GLY A 62 3.82 -31.44 1.31
N ASN A 63 4.05 -32.73 1.55
CA ASN A 63 3.49 -33.81 0.72
C ASN A 63 1.96 -33.88 0.79
N LEU A 64 1.36 -33.72 1.97
CA LEU A 64 -0.09 -33.66 2.14
C LEU A 64 -0.69 -32.39 1.49
N PHE A 65 -0.03 -31.24 1.67
CA PHE A 65 -0.42 -29.98 1.01
C PHE A 65 -0.48 -30.12 -0.51
N TRP A 66 0.55 -30.70 -1.12
CA TRP A 66 0.59 -30.94 -2.56
C TRP A 66 -0.44 -31.98 -3.01
N THR A 67 -0.58 -33.09 -2.28
CA THR A 67 -1.58 -34.15 -2.56
C THR A 67 -3.02 -33.60 -2.63
N ILE A 68 -3.30 -32.55 -1.88
CA ILE A 68 -4.59 -31.84 -1.89
C ILE A 68 -4.62 -30.75 -2.99
N THR A 69 -3.60 -29.91 -3.10
CA THR A 69 -3.61 -28.75 -4.02
C THR A 69 -3.56 -29.13 -5.49
N ILE A 70 -2.91 -30.24 -5.88
CA ILE A 70 -2.97 -30.76 -7.27
C ILE A 70 -4.38 -31.20 -7.70
N ARG A 71 -5.33 -31.35 -6.75
CA ARG A 71 -6.74 -31.68 -7.01
C ARG A 71 -7.63 -30.45 -7.04
N LEU A 72 -7.10 -29.26 -6.73
CA LEU A 72 -7.82 -27.99 -6.84
C LEU A 72 -7.79 -27.49 -8.30
N PRO A 73 -8.77 -26.68 -8.73
CA PRO A 73 -8.86 -26.16 -10.10
C PRO A 73 -7.86 -25.01 -10.39
N LEU A 74 -6.57 -25.24 -10.13
CA LEU A 74 -5.48 -24.24 -10.29
C LEU A 74 -5.33 -23.69 -11.71
N GLN A 75 -5.77 -24.44 -12.72
CA GLN A 75 -5.75 -24.04 -14.13
C GLN A 75 -7.09 -23.44 -14.60
N ALA A 76 -8.17 -23.56 -13.83
CA ALA A 76 -9.54 -23.20 -14.24
C ALA A 76 -10.19 -22.11 -13.38
N ASN A 77 -9.67 -21.82 -12.18
CA ASN A 77 -10.15 -20.72 -11.35
C ASN A 77 -8.99 -19.82 -10.89
N PRO A 78 -8.98 -18.53 -11.27
CA PRO A 78 -7.86 -17.64 -10.97
C PRO A 78 -7.75 -17.29 -9.48
N ILE A 79 -8.87 -17.27 -8.74
CA ILE A 79 -8.84 -16.97 -7.30
C ILE A 79 -8.21 -18.12 -6.52
N VAL A 80 -8.52 -19.36 -6.90
CA VAL A 80 -7.89 -20.56 -6.36
C VAL A 80 -6.39 -20.57 -6.68
N ALA A 81 -6.00 -20.25 -7.93
CA ALA A 81 -4.59 -20.15 -8.34
C ALA A 81 -3.81 -19.06 -7.58
N TRP A 82 -4.41 -17.87 -7.43
CA TRP A 82 -3.84 -16.74 -6.69
C TRP A 82 -3.64 -17.06 -5.20
N LYS A 83 -4.66 -17.62 -4.56
CA LYS A 83 -4.58 -18.06 -3.16
C LYS A 83 -3.60 -19.22 -2.97
N PHE A 84 -3.50 -20.13 -3.93
CA PHE A 84 -2.50 -21.19 -3.92
C PHE A 84 -1.07 -20.61 -3.89
N CYS A 85 -0.78 -19.61 -4.73
CA CYS A 85 0.51 -18.91 -4.68
C CYS A 85 0.73 -18.23 -3.31
N GLN A 86 -0.29 -17.60 -2.72
CA GLN A 86 -0.18 -17.00 -1.38
C GLN A 86 0.09 -18.01 -0.27
N VAL A 87 -0.63 -19.15 -0.26
CA VAL A 87 -0.43 -20.20 0.75
C VAL A 87 0.94 -20.86 0.57
N LEU A 88 1.33 -21.20 -0.66
CA LEU A 88 2.65 -21.77 -0.95
C LEU A 88 3.78 -20.81 -0.57
N HIS A 89 3.64 -19.49 -0.84
CA HIS A 89 4.63 -18.49 -0.44
C HIS A 89 4.80 -18.46 1.09
N LYS A 90 3.72 -18.43 1.88
CA LYS A 90 3.83 -18.45 3.34
C LYS A 90 4.30 -19.80 3.88
N LEU A 91 3.98 -20.93 3.22
CA LEU A 91 4.52 -22.24 3.57
C LEU A 91 6.03 -22.35 3.32
N LEU A 92 6.55 -21.77 2.24
CA LEU A 92 7.99 -21.63 1.99
C LEU A 92 8.66 -20.63 2.94
N ARG A 93 7.88 -19.82 3.67
CA ARG A 93 8.38 -18.81 4.61
C ARG A 93 8.41 -19.32 6.05
N GLU A 94 7.37 -20.02 6.47
CA GLU A 94 7.06 -20.33 7.88
C GLU A 94 6.71 -21.81 8.13
N GLY A 95 6.64 -22.64 7.08
CA GLY A 95 6.43 -24.08 7.18
C GLY A 95 7.71 -24.87 7.48
N HIS A 96 7.58 -26.19 7.58
CA HIS A 96 8.72 -27.07 7.85
C HIS A 96 9.77 -27.04 6.73
N ARG A 97 11.06 -27.19 7.06
CA ARG A 97 12.19 -27.08 6.10
C ARG A 97 12.04 -27.94 4.83
N ASN A 98 11.42 -29.11 4.94
CA ASN A 98 11.19 -30.02 3.81
C ASN A 98 10.11 -29.53 2.82
N VAL A 99 9.28 -28.54 3.18
CA VAL A 99 8.29 -27.94 2.27
C VAL A 99 8.94 -27.49 0.97
N LEU A 100 10.16 -26.93 1.02
CA LEU A 100 10.95 -26.61 -0.16
C LEU A 100 11.28 -27.86 -1.00
N LYS A 101 11.86 -28.89 -0.37
CA LYS A 101 12.26 -30.17 -0.99
C LYS A 101 11.09 -30.87 -1.69
N ASP A 102 9.90 -30.81 -1.10
CA ASP A 102 8.67 -31.36 -1.68
C ASP A 102 8.10 -30.47 -2.79
N SER A 103 8.10 -29.14 -2.60
CA SER A 103 7.59 -28.17 -3.59
C SER A 103 8.43 -28.13 -4.86
N LEU A 104 9.74 -28.35 -4.76
CA LEU A 104 10.65 -28.42 -5.92
C LEU A 104 10.23 -29.51 -6.93
N ARG A 105 9.55 -30.58 -6.49
CA ARG A 105 9.00 -31.62 -7.38
C ARG A 105 7.90 -31.07 -8.32
N TYR A 106 7.18 -30.05 -7.86
CA TYR A 106 6.08 -29.39 -8.57
C TYR A 106 6.51 -28.09 -9.26
N LYS A 107 7.82 -27.80 -9.32
CA LYS A 107 8.37 -26.59 -9.97
C LYS A 107 7.89 -26.45 -11.43
N SER A 108 7.85 -27.53 -12.20
CA SER A 108 7.33 -27.48 -13.59
C SER A 108 5.86 -27.07 -13.61
N ASN A 109 5.03 -27.66 -12.74
CA ASN A 109 3.60 -27.34 -12.64
C ASN A 109 3.37 -25.86 -12.27
N ILE A 110 4.18 -25.28 -11.36
CA ILE A 110 4.10 -23.85 -11.02
C ILE A 110 4.46 -22.98 -12.24
N ILE A 111 5.52 -23.34 -12.99
CA ILE A 111 5.92 -22.63 -14.22
C ILE A 111 4.85 -22.76 -15.31
N GLU A 112 4.21 -23.91 -15.45
CA GLU A 112 3.11 -24.16 -16.39
C GLU A 112 1.85 -23.38 -16.02
N ILE A 113 1.49 -23.32 -14.73
CA ILE A 113 0.41 -22.46 -14.20
C ILE A 113 0.73 -20.98 -14.50
N GLY A 114 1.96 -20.53 -14.23
CA GLY A 114 2.40 -19.16 -14.52
C GLY A 114 2.33 -18.81 -16.01
N LYS A 115 2.76 -19.72 -16.90
CA LYS A 115 2.65 -19.56 -18.36
C LYS A 115 1.19 -19.51 -18.81
N LEU A 116 0.35 -20.44 -18.34
CA LEU A 116 -1.08 -20.52 -18.67
C LEU A 116 -1.80 -19.21 -18.33
N TRP A 117 -1.67 -18.74 -17.09
CA TRP A 117 -2.28 -17.48 -16.65
C TRP A 117 -1.62 -16.25 -17.28
N GLY A 118 -0.33 -16.31 -17.65
CA GLY A 118 0.39 -15.25 -18.35
C GLY A 118 -0.13 -14.93 -19.75
N HIS A 119 -0.83 -15.86 -20.41
CA HIS A 119 -1.56 -15.56 -21.65
C HIS A 119 -2.78 -14.64 -21.43
N LEU A 120 -3.37 -14.66 -20.23
CA LEU A 120 -4.49 -13.81 -19.84
C LEU A 120 -3.96 -12.48 -19.28
N LYS A 121 -3.78 -11.50 -20.16
CA LYS A 121 -3.22 -10.17 -19.81
C LYS A 121 -4.10 -9.31 -18.90
N GLU A 122 -5.34 -9.74 -18.62
CA GLU A 122 -6.34 -9.02 -17.84
C GLU A 122 -6.71 -9.73 -16.53
N GLY A 123 -7.28 -8.96 -15.60
CA GLY A 123 -7.71 -9.47 -14.29
C GLY A 123 -6.55 -10.10 -13.51
N TYR A 124 -6.75 -11.35 -13.07
CA TYR A 124 -5.77 -12.09 -12.27
C TYR A 124 -4.69 -12.82 -13.09
N GLY A 125 -4.79 -12.92 -14.42
CA GLY A 125 -3.84 -13.74 -15.18
C GLY A 125 -2.39 -13.25 -15.08
N ARG A 126 -2.17 -11.96 -15.37
CA ARG A 126 -0.87 -11.29 -15.17
C ARG A 126 -0.39 -11.33 -13.71
N LEU A 127 -1.31 -11.24 -12.73
CA LEU A 127 -0.98 -11.33 -11.31
C LEU A 127 -0.42 -12.71 -10.95
N ILE A 128 -1.11 -13.79 -11.34
CA ILE A 128 -0.68 -15.17 -11.07
C ILE A 128 0.65 -15.46 -11.77
N ALA A 129 0.85 -15.00 -13.02
CA ALA A 129 2.11 -15.18 -13.73
C ALA A 129 3.32 -14.56 -13.00
N ALA A 130 3.19 -13.31 -12.53
CA ALA A 130 4.23 -12.67 -11.73
C ALA A 130 4.45 -13.42 -10.39
N TYR A 131 3.37 -13.85 -9.72
CA TYR A 131 3.51 -14.52 -8.42
C TYR A 131 4.09 -15.95 -8.54
N CYS A 132 3.77 -16.69 -9.59
CA CYS A 132 4.45 -17.95 -9.89
C CYS A 132 5.95 -17.73 -10.09
N THR A 133 6.36 -16.66 -10.76
CA THR A 133 7.77 -16.31 -10.98
C THR A 133 8.47 -15.99 -9.66
N LEU A 134 7.89 -15.12 -8.82
CA LEU A 134 8.39 -14.83 -7.47
C LEU A 134 8.51 -16.09 -6.58
N VAL A 135 7.50 -16.97 -6.58
CA VAL A 135 7.54 -18.22 -5.79
C VAL A 135 8.65 -19.14 -6.28
N ILE A 136 8.90 -19.22 -7.59
CA ILE A 136 10.04 -19.96 -8.13
C ILE A 136 11.37 -19.31 -7.73
N GLN A 137 11.49 -17.98 -7.80
CA GLN A 137 12.72 -17.28 -7.39
C GLN A 137 13.02 -17.51 -5.90
N LYS A 138 12.01 -17.48 -5.02
CA LYS A 138 12.16 -17.86 -3.60
C LYS A 138 12.61 -19.31 -3.43
N MET A 139 12.03 -20.24 -4.19
CA MET A 139 12.41 -21.66 -4.14
C MET A 139 13.85 -21.91 -4.63
N ASP A 140 14.28 -21.23 -5.69
CA ASP A 140 15.65 -21.36 -6.20
C ASP A 140 16.67 -20.68 -5.27
N PHE A 141 16.34 -19.50 -4.72
CA PHE A 141 17.16 -18.83 -3.70
C PHE A 141 17.36 -19.70 -2.46
N GLN A 142 16.30 -20.25 -1.88
CA GLN A 142 16.39 -21.14 -0.71
C GLN A 142 17.08 -22.48 -1.03
N LYS A 143 16.98 -22.95 -2.27
CA LYS A 143 17.70 -24.16 -2.73
C LYS A 143 19.21 -23.90 -2.86
N LYS A 144 19.60 -22.68 -3.26
CA LYS A 144 20.99 -22.24 -3.39
C LYS A 144 21.63 -21.93 -2.02
N TYR A 145 20.86 -21.31 -1.13
CA TYR A 145 21.28 -20.91 0.22
C TYR A 145 20.46 -21.62 1.32
N PRO A 146 20.62 -22.95 1.51
CA PRO A 146 19.81 -23.74 2.44
C PRO A 146 20.04 -23.41 3.92
N GLU A 147 21.12 -22.70 4.25
CA GLU A 147 21.38 -22.20 5.60
C GLU A 147 20.62 -20.90 5.92
N ILE A 148 20.09 -20.21 4.90
CA ILE A 148 19.21 -19.05 5.10
C ILE A 148 17.78 -19.55 5.34
N PRO A 149 17.17 -19.28 6.51
CA PRO A 149 15.84 -19.77 6.83
C PRO A 149 14.78 -19.10 5.94
N GLY A 150 13.66 -19.79 5.71
CA GLY A 150 12.67 -19.36 4.71
C GLY A 150 12.00 -18.00 4.96
N ASN A 151 12.03 -17.53 6.21
CA ASN A 151 11.58 -16.21 6.67
C ASN A 151 12.65 -15.10 6.56
N LEU A 152 13.86 -15.44 6.09
CA LEU A 152 15.03 -14.59 5.95
C LEU A 152 15.52 -13.95 7.28
N LEU A 153 15.22 -14.57 8.43
CA LEU A 153 15.63 -14.05 9.75
C LEU A 153 16.80 -14.86 10.33
N MET A 154 18.00 -14.29 10.29
CA MET A 154 19.18 -14.76 11.02
C MET A 154 19.94 -13.58 11.62
N ASP A 155 20.76 -13.85 12.63
CA ASP A 155 21.72 -12.89 13.18
C ASP A 155 22.92 -12.65 12.25
N ASP A 156 23.59 -11.52 12.44
CA ASP A 156 24.66 -11.05 11.56
C ASP A 156 25.92 -11.94 11.64
N GLU A 157 26.14 -12.64 12.76
CA GLU A 157 27.20 -13.64 12.90
C GLU A 157 26.93 -14.87 12.01
N LYS A 158 25.70 -15.42 12.04
CA LYS A 158 25.32 -16.51 11.11
C LYS A 158 25.31 -16.03 9.66
N TYR A 159 24.86 -14.80 9.38
CA TYR A 159 24.90 -14.28 8.01
C TYR A 159 26.34 -14.20 7.48
N ALA A 160 27.27 -13.69 8.29
CA ALA A 160 28.68 -13.67 7.97
C ALA A 160 29.29 -15.08 7.87
N HIS A 161 28.81 -16.06 8.65
CA HIS A 161 29.23 -17.46 8.56
C HIS A 161 28.78 -18.12 7.24
N VAL A 162 27.52 -17.92 6.83
CA VAL A 162 26.95 -18.45 5.58
C VAL A 162 27.66 -17.87 4.35
N CYS A 163 28.02 -16.59 4.38
CA CYS A 163 28.84 -15.99 3.34
C CYS A 163 30.32 -16.42 3.45
N GLY A 164 30.78 -16.74 4.66
CA GLY A 164 32.16 -17.17 4.93
C GLY A 164 33.18 -16.05 4.79
N SER A 165 34.44 -16.44 4.52
CA SER A 165 35.56 -15.52 4.32
C SER A 165 35.81 -15.15 2.86
N ASP A 166 35.24 -15.88 1.89
CA ASP A 166 35.40 -15.57 0.47
C ASP A 166 34.49 -14.40 0.05
N VAL A 167 35.11 -13.40 -0.57
CA VAL A 167 34.47 -12.21 -1.13
C VAL A 167 33.55 -12.58 -2.31
N ASN A 168 33.87 -13.66 -3.04
CA ASN A 168 33.03 -14.16 -4.14
C ASN A 168 31.64 -14.59 -3.68
N ASN A 169 31.52 -15.15 -2.47
CA ASN A 169 30.23 -15.56 -1.90
C ASN A 169 29.34 -14.35 -1.62
N TYR A 170 29.90 -13.26 -1.07
CA TYR A 170 29.19 -11.98 -0.89
C TYR A 170 28.77 -11.36 -2.23
N PHE A 171 29.59 -11.53 -3.28
CA PHE A 171 29.29 -11.05 -4.63
C PHE A 171 28.08 -11.79 -5.17
N GLU A 172 28.16 -13.12 -5.26
CA GLU A 172 27.10 -13.97 -5.80
C GLU A 172 25.77 -13.81 -5.03
N ILE A 173 25.80 -13.89 -3.69
CA ILE A 173 24.57 -13.79 -2.89
C ILE A 173 23.92 -12.40 -3.01
N SER A 174 24.70 -11.34 -3.20
CA SER A 174 24.15 -10.00 -3.42
C SER A 174 23.42 -9.89 -4.77
N VAL A 175 23.86 -10.63 -5.79
CA VAL A 175 23.14 -10.72 -7.08
C VAL A 175 21.83 -11.50 -6.91
N ASP A 176 21.84 -12.69 -6.31
CA ASP A 176 20.60 -13.48 -6.16
C ASP A 176 19.58 -12.78 -5.24
N MET A 177 20.05 -12.06 -4.21
CA MET A 177 19.18 -11.23 -3.36
C MET A 177 18.61 -10.03 -4.12
N LEU A 178 19.37 -9.41 -5.03
CA LEU A 178 18.86 -8.36 -5.93
C LEU A 178 17.86 -8.92 -6.95
N ASP A 179 18.07 -10.13 -7.50
CA ASP A 179 17.11 -10.80 -8.38
C ASP A 179 15.80 -11.14 -7.65
N TYR A 180 15.89 -11.65 -6.42
CA TYR A 180 14.72 -11.90 -5.57
C TYR A 180 14.01 -10.58 -5.18
N MET A 181 14.76 -9.51 -4.91
CA MET A 181 14.19 -8.17 -4.70
C MET A 181 13.47 -7.67 -5.96
N ASP A 182 14.05 -7.82 -7.15
CA ASP A 182 13.44 -7.35 -8.41
C ASP A 182 12.13 -8.10 -8.74
N GLU A 183 12.03 -9.40 -8.45
CA GLU A 183 10.77 -10.17 -8.57
C GLU A 183 9.71 -9.75 -7.53
N ILE A 184 10.10 -9.42 -6.29
CA ILE A 184 9.18 -8.81 -5.30
C ILE A 184 8.65 -7.47 -5.83
N LEU A 185 9.56 -6.63 -6.33
CA LEU A 185 9.24 -5.31 -6.87
C LEU A 185 8.43 -5.40 -8.17
N HIS A 186 8.57 -6.47 -8.96
CA HIS A 186 7.71 -6.75 -10.10
C HIS A 186 6.29 -7.14 -9.64
N LEU A 187 6.15 -8.06 -8.67
CA LEU A 187 4.82 -8.47 -8.22
C LEU A 187 4.00 -7.31 -7.63
N GLN A 188 4.59 -6.45 -6.79
CA GLN A 188 3.87 -5.30 -6.23
C GLN A 188 3.44 -4.28 -7.32
N GLU A 189 4.25 -4.10 -8.36
CA GLU A 189 3.96 -3.22 -9.49
C GLU A 189 2.75 -3.73 -10.30
N VAL A 190 2.67 -5.04 -10.54
CA VAL A 190 1.51 -5.67 -11.18
C VAL A 190 0.28 -5.64 -10.27
N VAL A 191 0.44 -5.86 -8.95
CA VAL A 191 -0.66 -5.80 -7.97
C VAL A 191 -1.27 -4.41 -7.91
N PHE A 192 -0.50 -3.35 -7.66
CA PHE A 192 -1.04 -1.99 -7.60
C PHE A 192 -1.64 -1.57 -8.96
N GLY A 193 -0.92 -1.80 -10.06
CA GLY A 193 -1.41 -1.51 -11.43
C GLY A 193 -2.63 -2.33 -11.89
N SER A 194 -3.14 -3.25 -11.06
CA SER A 194 -4.40 -3.97 -11.28
C SER A 194 -5.61 -3.35 -10.55
N LEU A 195 -5.39 -2.57 -9.48
CA LEU A 195 -6.45 -2.01 -8.65
C LEU A 195 -7.26 -0.97 -9.42
N ASP A 196 -6.56 -0.02 -10.05
CA ASP A 196 -7.15 1.04 -10.89
C ASP A 196 -7.98 0.46 -12.03
N LYS A 197 -7.46 -0.59 -12.69
CA LYS A 197 -8.04 -1.19 -13.89
C LYS A 197 -9.24 -2.09 -13.61
N SER A 198 -9.40 -2.59 -12.37
CA SER A 198 -10.47 -3.53 -11.99
C SER A 198 -11.54 -2.91 -11.08
N ARG A 199 -11.53 -1.58 -10.89
CA ARG A 199 -12.40 -0.84 -9.94
C ARG A 199 -12.26 -1.34 -8.49
N ALA A 200 -11.13 -1.96 -8.14
CA ALA A 200 -10.95 -2.70 -6.90
C ALA A 200 -10.23 -1.85 -5.83
N ASN A 201 -10.99 -1.02 -5.12
CA ASN A 201 -10.50 -0.25 -3.98
C ASN A 201 -9.96 -1.19 -2.87
N SER A 202 -8.87 -0.81 -2.20
CA SER A 202 -8.22 -1.54 -1.10
C SER A 202 -9.13 -1.88 0.10
N MET A 203 -10.28 -1.21 0.23
CA MET A 203 -11.29 -1.49 1.26
C MET A 203 -12.31 -2.57 0.85
N THR A 204 -12.27 -3.07 -0.39
CA THR A 204 -13.16 -4.13 -0.88
C THR A 204 -12.53 -5.52 -0.69
N ASN A 205 -13.34 -6.56 -0.45
CA ASN A 205 -12.87 -7.95 -0.39
C ASN A 205 -12.01 -8.35 -1.60
N SER A 206 -12.36 -7.83 -2.79
CA SER A 206 -11.65 -8.01 -4.05
C SER A 206 -10.26 -7.34 -4.05
N GLY A 207 -10.18 -6.06 -3.70
CA GLY A 207 -8.91 -5.33 -3.55
C GLY A 207 -8.02 -5.94 -2.46
N GLN A 208 -8.59 -6.29 -1.31
CA GLN A 208 -7.87 -6.96 -0.21
C GLN A 208 -7.36 -8.35 -0.62
N CYS A 209 -8.11 -9.10 -1.45
CA CYS A 209 -7.65 -10.38 -1.99
C CYS A 209 -6.39 -10.20 -2.86
N ARG A 210 -6.29 -9.11 -3.64
CA ARG A 210 -5.08 -8.76 -4.41
C ARG A 210 -3.95 -8.22 -3.53
N LEU A 211 -4.25 -7.49 -2.46
CA LEU A 211 -3.24 -6.88 -1.59
C LEU A 211 -2.62 -7.84 -0.56
N ALA A 212 -3.35 -8.86 -0.10
CA ALA A 212 -2.90 -9.75 0.98
C ALA A 212 -1.51 -10.41 0.76
N PRO A 213 -1.11 -10.82 -0.46
CA PRO A 213 0.26 -11.30 -0.74
C PRO A 213 1.37 -10.29 -0.50
N LEU A 214 1.09 -8.98 -0.59
CA LEU A 214 2.14 -7.96 -0.43
C LEU A 214 2.65 -7.87 1.02
N ILE A 215 1.90 -8.38 2.01
CA ILE A 215 2.39 -8.50 3.39
C ILE A 215 3.66 -9.39 3.43
N LEU A 216 3.64 -10.53 2.75
CA LEU A 216 4.80 -11.44 2.64
C LEU A 216 5.94 -10.78 1.87
N CYS A 217 5.62 -10.02 0.83
CA CYS A 217 6.57 -9.27 0.03
C CYS A 217 7.33 -8.23 0.89
N ILE A 218 6.62 -7.43 1.70
CA ILE A 218 7.19 -6.45 2.62
C ILE A 218 8.07 -7.13 3.68
N GLN A 219 7.60 -8.25 4.25
CA GLN A 219 8.38 -9.00 5.25
C GLN A 219 9.72 -9.51 4.70
N ASP A 220 9.73 -10.06 3.48
CA ASP A 220 10.93 -10.60 2.86
C ASP A 220 11.85 -9.49 2.32
N SER A 221 11.31 -8.45 1.69
CA SER A 221 12.10 -7.31 1.18
C SER A 221 12.80 -6.52 2.29
N CYS A 222 12.25 -6.47 3.51
CA CYS A 222 12.94 -5.89 4.66
C CYS A 222 14.24 -6.61 4.99
N GLN A 223 14.26 -7.95 4.90
CA GLN A 223 15.47 -8.73 5.20
C GLN A 223 16.45 -8.70 4.03
N LEU A 224 15.96 -8.83 2.79
CA LEU A 224 16.80 -8.72 1.60
C LEU A 224 17.51 -7.36 1.54
N TYR A 225 16.82 -6.25 1.83
CA TYR A 225 17.45 -4.93 1.88
C TYR A 225 18.61 -4.86 2.87
N ASP A 226 18.41 -5.37 4.10
CA ASP A 226 19.44 -5.38 5.15
C ASP A 226 20.68 -6.18 4.74
N TYR A 227 20.50 -7.40 4.22
CA TYR A 227 21.62 -8.24 3.79
C TYR A 227 22.30 -7.77 2.50
N ILE A 228 21.57 -7.16 1.55
CA ILE A 228 22.17 -6.53 0.36
C ILE A 228 23.05 -5.35 0.81
N VAL A 229 22.58 -4.47 1.69
CA VAL A 229 23.40 -3.36 2.21
C VAL A 229 24.66 -3.87 2.90
N LYS A 230 24.54 -4.86 3.80
CA LYS A 230 25.68 -5.50 4.49
C LYS A 230 26.67 -6.14 3.51
N SER A 231 26.19 -6.84 2.50
CA SER A 231 27.03 -7.46 1.47
C SER A 231 27.74 -6.42 0.61
N LEU A 232 27.07 -5.35 0.20
CA LEU A 232 27.67 -4.30 -0.62
C LEU A 232 28.76 -3.52 0.12
N PHE A 233 28.60 -3.23 1.43
CA PHE A 233 29.68 -2.67 2.25
C PHE A 233 30.85 -3.66 2.45
N LYS A 234 30.57 -4.97 2.60
CA LYS A 234 31.61 -6.01 2.70
C LYS A 234 32.38 -6.17 1.38
N LEU A 235 31.71 -6.08 0.24
CA LEU A 235 32.32 -6.07 -1.09
C LEU A 235 33.15 -4.81 -1.31
N HIS A 236 32.63 -3.63 -0.96
CA HIS A 236 33.33 -2.36 -1.10
C HIS A 236 34.58 -2.20 -0.21
N SER A 237 34.66 -2.95 0.90
CA SER A 237 35.87 -3.05 1.73
C SER A 237 36.87 -4.11 1.23
N SER A 238 36.54 -4.86 0.17
CA SER A 238 37.32 -6.02 -0.29
C SER A 238 37.66 -5.99 -1.80
N LEU A 239 36.99 -5.17 -2.63
CA LEU A 239 37.15 -5.10 -4.08
C LEU A 239 37.28 -3.65 -4.61
N PRO A 240 37.91 -3.43 -5.78
CA PRO A 240 37.94 -2.12 -6.44
C PRO A 240 36.56 -1.57 -6.76
N GLN A 241 36.43 -0.24 -6.72
CA GLN A 241 35.15 0.46 -6.90
C GLN A 241 34.51 0.20 -8.27
N ASP A 242 35.32 0.12 -9.34
CA ASP A 242 34.85 -0.06 -10.71
C ASP A 242 34.11 -1.40 -10.90
N THR A 243 34.65 -2.48 -10.30
CA THR A 243 34.10 -3.84 -10.33
C THR A 243 32.66 -3.93 -9.78
N LEU A 244 32.33 -3.05 -8.83
CA LEU A 244 31.03 -3.03 -8.14
C LEU A 244 30.03 -2.02 -8.73
N THR A 245 30.34 -1.37 -9.86
CA THR A 245 29.48 -0.32 -10.44
C THR A 245 28.07 -0.84 -10.75
N GLY A 246 27.95 -1.96 -11.49
CA GLY A 246 26.65 -2.57 -11.79
C GLY A 246 25.87 -3.05 -10.54
N HIS A 247 26.55 -3.35 -9.43
CA HIS A 247 25.91 -3.68 -8.16
C HIS A 247 25.29 -2.43 -7.52
N ARG A 248 26.02 -1.30 -7.51
CA ARG A 248 25.50 -0.01 -7.04
C ARG A 248 24.32 0.44 -7.89
N ASP A 249 24.41 0.33 -9.22
CA ASP A 249 23.35 0.76 -10.12
C ASP A 249 22.06 -0.06 -9.96
N ARG A 250 22.17 -1.40 -9.84
CA ARG A 250 21.01 -2.26 -9.52
C ARG A 250 20.43 -1.95 -8.15
N PHE A 251 21.27 -1.80 -7.12
CA PHE A 251 20.80 -1.43 -5.79
C PHE A 251 20.08 -0.07 -5.78
N LEU A 252 20.61 0.96 -6.45
CA LEU A 252 19.99 2.28 -6.51
C LEU A 252 18.65 2.26 -7.25
N SER A 253 18.50 1.41 -8.28
CA SER A 253 17.24 1.16 -8.95
C SER A 253 16.22 0.46 -8.03
N ALA A 254 16.63 -0.66 -7.42
CA ALA A 254 15.81 -1.43 -6.49
C ALA A 254 15.38 -0.60 -5.26
N TYR A 255 16.29 0.18 -4.68
CA TYR A 255 16.03 1.07 -3.55
C TYR A 255 14.95 2.12 -3.86
N LYS A 256 15.01 2.77 -5.03
CA LYS A 256 13.98 3.75 -5.45
C LYS A 256 12.60 3.08 -5.59
N ARG A 257 12.54 1.91 -6.23
CA ARG A 257 11.31 1.10 -6.36
C ARG A 257 10.80 0.63 -4.98
N LEU A 258 11.68 0.23 -4.08
CA LEU A 258 11.37 -0.25 -2.73
C LEU A 258 10.86 0.88 -1.81
N LYS A 259 11.49 2.06 -1.84
CA LYS A 259 11.02 3.26 -1.12
C LYS A 259 9.62 3.65 -1.58
N GLN A 260 9.35 3.61 -2.90
CA GLN A 260 8.01 3.84 -3.44
C GLN A 260 7.02 2.73 -3.04
N PHE A 261 7.41 1.46 -3.03
CA PHE A 261 6.57 0.34 -2.59
C PHE A 261 6.14 0.49 -1.12
N TYR A 262 7.08 0.82 -0.23
CA TYR A 262 6.79 1.02 1.20
C TYR A 262 5.94 2.26 1.45
N TYR A 263 6.22 3.39 0.79
CA TYR A 263 5.38 4.59 0.86
C TYR A 263 3.96 4.35 0.35
N SER A 264 3.81 3.63 -0.77
CA SER A 264 2.49 3.29 -1.31
C SER A 264 1.73 2.35 -0.38
N SER A 265 2.43 1.40 0.27
CA SER A 265 1.84 0.45 1.21
C SER A 265 1.45 1.09 2.55
N SER A 266 2.29 1.95 3.13
CA SER A 266 2.01 2.59 4.42
C SER A 266 0.81 3.55 4.36
N ASN A 267 0.53 4.13 3.18
CA ASN A 267 -0.63 4.97 2.95
C ASN A 267 -1.96 4.18 2.86
N LEU A 268 -1.93 2.92 2.42
CA LEU A 268 -3.12 2.08 2.26
C LEU A 268 -3.65 1.54 3.59
N GLN A 269 -4.90 1.87 3.91
CA GLN A 269 -5.59 1.51 5.15
C GLN A 269 -5.64 -0.01 5.43
N TYR A 270 -5.56 -0.85 4.39
CA TYR A 270 -5.53 -2.30 4.54
C TYR A 270 -4.28 -2.80 5.29
N PHE A 271 -3.11 -2.21 5.03
CA PHE A 271 -1.86 -2.64 5.68
C PHE A 271 -1.72 -2.10 7.10
N LYS A 272 -2.22 -0.89 7.40
CA LYS A 272 -2.07 -0.23 8.72
C LYS A 272 -2.50 -1.08 9.92
N ASN A 273 -3.47 -1.98 9.74
CA ASN A 273 -4.00 -2.86 10.79
C ASN A 273 -3.45 -4.30 10.74
N LEU A 274 -2.58 -4.62 9.78
CA LEU A 274 -2.09 -5.98 9.50
C LEU A 274 -0.56 -6.09 9.46
N VAL A 275 0.16 -5.02 9.07
CA VAL A 275 1.62 -4.95 9.08
C VAL A 275 2.09 -3.51 9.24
N GLN A 276 2.96 -3.27 10.22
CA GLN A 276 3.70 -2.01 10.35
C GLN A 276 4.77 -1.98 9.26
N VAL A 277 4.52 -1.20 8.19
CA VAL A 277 5.47 -1.01 7.09
C VAL A 277 6.56 -0.02 7.55
N PRO A 278 7.86 -0.40 7.54
CA PRO A 278 8.93 0.50 7.96
C PRO A 278 9.22 1.58 6.91
N GLY A 279 9.68 2.74 7.37
CA GLY A 279 10.28 3.75 6.49
C GLY A 279 11.68 3.34 6.05
N LEU A 280 12.08 3.76 4.85
CA LEU A 280 13.48 3.79 4.43
C LEU A 280 14.03 5.23 4.57
N PRO A 281 15.35 5.42 4.67
CA PRO A 281 15.96 6.75 4.79
C PRO A 281 15.63 7.71 3.65
N GLU A 282 16.01 8.99 3.80
CA GLU A 282 15.89 9.99 2.74
C GLU A 282 16.77 9.64 1.53
N GLU A 283 18.05 9.37 1.79
CA GLU A 283 19.08 9.05 0.81
C GLU A 283 19.50 7.56 0.89
N PRO A 284 19.94 6.94 -0.22
CA PRO A 284 20.50 5.58 -0.20
C PRO A 284 21.88 5.54 0.49
N PRO A 285 22.25 4.43 1.14
CA PRO A 285 23.59 4.26 1.73
C PRO A 285 24.72 4.44 0.70
N ASN A 286 25.73 5.25 1.03
CA ASN A 286 26.89 5.45 0.16
C ASN A 286 27.99 4.41 0.45
N PHE A 287 28.03 3.34 -0.35
CA PHE A 287 29.01 2.26 -0.20
C PHE A 287 30.48 2.68 -0.41
N LEU A 288 30.75 3.89 -0.91
CA LEU A 288 32.12 4.44 -1.00
C LEU A 288 32.61 5.00 0.34
N ILE A 289 31.71 5.25 1.30
CA ILE A 289 31.99 5.86 2.59
C ILE A 289 31.78 4.81 3.69
N ALA A 290 32.86 4.19 4.17
CA ALA A 290 32.78 3.10 5.15
C ALA A 290 32.07 3.50 6.47
N SER A 291 32.13 4.79 6.86
CA SER A 291 31.40 5.31 8.02
C SER A 291 29.89 5.40 7.82
N ASP A 292 29.36 5.39 6.58
CA ASP A 292 27.91 5.39 6.35
C ASP A 292 27.26 4.05 6.69
N PHE A 293 28.05 2.97 6.81
CA PHE A 293 27.55 1.71 7.37
C PHE A 293 27.07 1.86 8.82
N SER A 294 27.67 2.76 9.62
CA SER A 294 27.19 3.02 10.99
C SER A 294 25.87 3.82 11.05
N LYS A 295 25.39 4.33 9.91
CA LYS A 295 24.08 4.99 9.78
C LYS A 295 22.97 4.02 9.33
N HIS A 296 23.32 2.79 8.92
CA HIS A 296 22.36 1.81 8.43
C HIS A 296 21.53 1.23 9.58
N VAL A 297 20.20 1.28 9.43
CA VAL A 297 19.23 0.72 10.38
C VAL A 297 18.42 -0.35 9.67
N LYS A 298 18.42 -1.57 10.21
CA LYS A 298 17.65 -2.71 9.69
C LYS A 298 16.14 -2.38 9.70
N PRO A 299 15.45 -2.33 8.55
CA PRO A 299 14.00 -2.10 8.54
C PRO A 299 13.27 -3.33 9.07
N VAL A 300 12.33 -3.12 10.01
CA VAL A 300 11.56 -4.20 10.65
C VAL A 300 10.09 -4.04 10.29
N ALA A 301 9.52 -5.06 9.63
CA ALA A 301 8.09 -5.16 9.36
C ALA A 301 7.40 -6.02 10.43
N VAL A 302 6.67 -5.39 11.34
CA VAL A 302 5.97 -6.07 12.45
C VAL A 302 4.55 -6.41 12.03
N VAL A 303 4.17 -7.69 12.09
CA VAL A 303 2.77 -8.14 12.01
C VAL A 303 2.26 -8.28 13.44
N PRO A 304 1.16 -7.60 13.84
CA PRO A 304 0.60 -7.76 15.18
C PRO A 304 0.15 -9.20 15.42
N GLU A 305 0.56 -9.82 16.53
CA GLU A 305 0.04 -11.14 16.89
C GLU A 305 -1.40 -11.02 17.41
N PRO A 306 -2.35 -11.84 16.92
CA PRO A 306 -3.70 -11.87 17.47
C PRO A 306 -3.69 -12.52 18.86
N GLU A 307 -4.41 -11.92 19.81
CA GLU A 307 -4.52 -12.43 21.18
C GLU A 307 -5.01 -13.90 21.22
N PRO A 308 -4.47 -14.74 22.12
CA PRO A 308 -4.77 -16.17 22.13
C PRO A 308 -6.12 -16.49 22.79
N ASP A 309 -7.10 -16.91 21.98
CA ASP A 309 -8.27 -17.68 22.46
C ASP A 309 -7.81 -18.98 23.14
N LEU A 310 -8.27 -19.22 24.37
CA LEU A 310 -7.80 -20.30 25.25
C LEU A 310 -8.36 -21.70 24.88
N GLU A 311 -7.50 -22.53 24.27
CA GLU A 311 -7.33 -23.99 24.50
C GLU A 311 -8.53 -24.97 24.25
N PRO A 312 -8.34 -26.33 24.19
CA PRO A 312 -7.13 -27.12 24.51
C PRO A 312 -6.57 -28.07 23.42
N GLU A 313 -5.37 -28.60 23.75
CA GLU A 313 -4.57 -29.73 23.21
C GLU A 313 -5.34 -31.11 23.15
N PRO A 314 -4.84 -32.22 22.51
CA PRO A 314 -3.43 -32.66 22.60
C PRO A 314 -2.72 -33.47 21.46
N VAL A 315 -1.37 -33.51 21.59
CA VAL A 315 -0.33 -34.55 21.29
C VAL A 315 0.24 -34.84 19.87
N GLU A 316 1.48 -34.32 19.63
CA GLU A 316 2.80 -35.05 19.66
C GLU A 316 3.43 -35.83 18.45
N VAL A 317 4.79 -35.81 18.41
CA VAL A 317 5.85 -36.64 17.74
C VAL A 317 5.92 -36.91 16.19
N VAL A 318 7.07 -37.19 15.54
CA VAL A 318 8.46 -36.62 15.59
C VAL A 318 9.41 -37.13 14.43
N ASP A 319 10.00 -36.19 13.68
CA ASP A 319 11.40 -36.05 13.16
C ASP A 319 12.04 -36.95 12.03
N LEU A 320 13.15 -36.42 11.45
CA LEU A 320 14.34 -37.03 10.78
C LEU A 320 14.50 -37.18 9.22
N VAL A 321 15.21 -36.19 8.62
CA VAL A 321 16.58 -36.27 7.99
C VAL A 321 16.88 -36.78 6.51
N ASP A 322 17.59 -35.91 5.73
CA ASP A 322 18.63 -36.10 4.65
C ASP A 322 18.40 -36.83 3.28
N THR A 323 19.30 -36.89 2.25
CA THR A 323 20.58 -36.17 1.86
C THR A 323 20.75 -36.00 0.31
N ALA A 324 21.73 -35.16 -0.13
CA ALA A 324 22.63 -35.21 -1.34
C ALA A 324 22.16 -35.22 -2.85
N VAL A 325 22.23 -34.05 -3.54
CA VAL A 325 23.25 -33.51 -4.53
C VAL A 325 24.16 -34.55 -5.30
N PRO A 326 24.56 -34.46 -6.62
CA PRO A 326 25.05 -33.29 -7.43
C PRO A 326 24.63 -33.16 -8.96
N ALA A 327 25.29 -32.29 -9.75
CA ALA A 327 25.08 -31.92 -11.19
C ALA A 327 26.38 -32.15 -12.05
N PRO A 328 26.85 -31.41 -13.13
CA PRO A 328 26.42 -30.15 -13.86
C PRO A 328 26.69 -30.07 -15.43
N GLN A 329 26.60 -28.86 -16.05
CA GLN A 329 27.37 -28.29 -17.23
C GLN A 329 27.20 -28.80 -18.72
N GLU A 330 27.46 -28.06 -19.86
CA GLU A 330 27.59 -26.60 -20.24
C GLU A 330 27.69 -26.33 -21.81
N THR A 331 27.80 -25.04 -22.26
CA THR A 331 28.43 -24.41 -23.50
C THR A 331 27.73 -24.00 -24.85
N PHE A 332 27.74 -22.66 -25.11
CA PHE A 332 28.02 -21.73 -26.28
C PHE A 332 28.05 -21.99 -27.83
N ARG A 333 27.35 -21.08 -28.60
CA ARG A 333 27.72 -20.21 -29.82
C ARG A 333 28.35 -20.83 -31.12
N PRO A 334 28.71 -20.12 -32.27
CA PRO A 334 28.82 -18.66 -32.62
C PRO A 334 28.48 -18.11 -34.09
N SER A 335 28.61 -16.77 -34.29
CA SER A 335 29.18 -16.00 -35.48
C SER A 335 28.50 -15.94 -36.89
N ASN A 336 28.84 -15.07 -37.90
CA ASN A 336 29.53 -13.73 -38.09
C ASN A 336 29.30 -13.14 -39.56
N PHE A 337 29.96 -12.01 -39.96
CA PHE A 337 30.27 -11.49 -41.35
C PHE A 337 29.17 -10.68 -42.12
N SER A 338 29.38 -9.82 -43.17
CA SER A 338 30.43 -8.90 -43.76
C SER A 338 29.89 -8.19 -45.06
N LEU A 339 30.49 -7.27 -45.89
CA LEU A 339 31.78 -6.54 -46.04
C LEU A 339 31.69 -5.30 -47.04
N ASN A 340 32.53 -4.26 -46.87
CA ASN A 340 33.13 -3.22 -47.77
C ASN A 340 32.46 -2.49 -48.99
N GLY A 341 32.78 -1.17 -49.12
CA GLY A 341 32.76 -0.38 -50.38
C GLY A 341 33.04 1.16 -50.24
N SER A 342 33.86 1.76 -51.11
CA SER A 342 34.21 3.22 -51.22
C SER A 342 35.03 3.47 -52.53
N PRO A 343 35.23 4.70 -53.10
CA PRO A 343 35.38 6.02 -52.44
C PRO A 343 34.85 7.28 -53.23
N ILE A 344 35.29 8.48 -52.79
CA ILE A 344 35.30 9.83 -53.44
C ILE A 344 34.09 10.76 -53.17
N VAL A 345 34.43 12.06 -53.01
CA VAL A 345 33.62 13.18 -52.49
C VAL A 345 33.24 14.16 -53.63
N PRO A 346 32.04 14.76 -53.57
CA PRO A 346 31.93 16.22 -53.74
C PRO A 346 31.43 16.93 -52.47
N GLU A 347 31.89 18.16 -52.29
CA GLU A 347 31.67 19.04 -51.13
C GLU A 347 30.26 19.67 -51.16
N VAL A 348 29.59 19.77 -50.00
CA VAL A 348 28.25 20.36 -49.84
C VAL A 348 28.22 21.23 -48.58
N ASP A 349 27.61 22.43 -48.68
CA ASP A 349 27.68 23.48 -47.66
C ASP A 349 27.06 23.06 -46.31
N GLU A 350 27.84 23.19 -45.23
CA GLU A 350 27.43 22.82 -43.87
C GLU A 350 26.21 23.62 -43.36
N ARG A 351 25.94 24.80 -43.93
CA ARG A 351 24.81 25.66 -43.51
C ARG A 351 23.46 25.03 -43.80
N ASP A 352 23.27 24.41 -44.96
CA ASP A 352 21.95 23.86 -45.33
C ASP A 352 21.62 22.61 -44.49
N LEU A 353 22.62 21.79 -44.17
CA LEU A 353 22.48 20.68 -43.23
C LEU A 353 22.13 21.16 -41.81
N LEU A 354 22.73 22.25 -41.35
CA LEU A 354 22.40 22.84 -40.05
C LEU A 354 20.99 23.45 -40.05
N ILE A 355 20.58 24.13 -41.13
CA ILE A 355 19.24 24.68 -41.29
C ILE A 355 18.17 23.57 -41.35
N GLU A 356 18.40 22.47 -42.09
CA GLU A 356 17.46 21.35 -42.10
C GLU A 356 17.37 20.71 -40.72
N ARG A 357 18.50 20.47 -40.05
CA ARG A 357 18.56 19.90 -38.70
C ARG A 357 17.77 20.73 -37.70
N LEU A 358 18.07 22.04 -37.61
CA LEU A 358 17.36 22.96 -36.72
C LEU A 358 15.87 23.11 -37.08
N THR A 359 15.52 23.10 -38.37
CA THR A 359 14.11 23.16 -38.79
C THR A 359 13.35 21.89 -38.40
N LYS A 360 13.99 20.72 -38.51
CA LYS A 360 13.44 19.42 -38.11
C LYS A 360 13.31 19.31 -36.58
N GLU A 361 14.29 19.83 -35.86
CA GLU A 361 14.32 19.93 -34.40
C GLU A 361 13.26 20.92 -33.87
N VAL A 362 13.09 22.09 -34.47
CA VAL A 362 12.00 23.03 -34.13
C VAL A 362 10.62 22.44 -34.44
N ARG A 363 10.46 21.62 -35.50
CA ARG A 363 9.21 20.88 -35.72
C ARG A 363 9.00 19.79 -34.66
N ALA A 364 10.03 19.06 -34.27
CA ALA A 364 9.95 18.04 -33.22
C ALA A 364 9.60 18.67 -31.86
N LEU A 365 10.26 19.76 -31.48
CA LEU A 365 10.00 20.51 -30.25
C LEU A 365 8.61 21.15 -30.23
N ARG A 366 8.08 21.61 -31.38
CA ARG A 366 6.68 22.09 -31.46
C ARG A 366 5.67 20.94 -31.37
N ALA A 367 5.95 19.80 -32.00
CA ALA A 367 5.11 18.61 -31.86
C ALA A 367 5.10 18.10 -30.41
N GLU A 368 6.26 18.11 -29.74
CA GLU A 368 6.39 17.72 -28.34
C GLU A 368 5.74 18.74 -27.39
N LEU A 369 5.83 20.04 -27.66
CA LEU A 369 5.12 21.07 -26.89
C LEU A 369 3.60 20.89 -26.93
N GLU A 370 3.02 20.60 -28.11
CA GLU A 370 1.59 20.30 -28.23
C GLU A 370 1.23 18.91 -27.68
N ARG A 371 2.16 17.94 -27.72
CA ARG A 371 1.99 16.64 -27.04
C ARG A 371 1.90 16.83 -25.52
N VAL A 372 2.82 17.60 -24.93
CA VAL A 372 2.87 17.95 -23.51
C VAL A 372 1.64 18.74 -23.10
N LYS A 373 1.24 19.80 -23.83
CA LYS A 373 -0.04 20.51 -23.56
C LYS A 373 -1.26 19.59 -23.55
N ALA A 374 -1.35 18.64 -24.49
CA ALA A 374 -2.44 17.68 -24.53
C ALA A 374 -2.37 16.65 -23.37
N GLU A 375 -1.19 16.37 -22.85
CA GLU A 375 -0.94 15.53 -21.68
C GLU A 375 -1.27 16.27 -20.37
N ASP A 376 -0.90 17.55 -20.27
CA ASP A 376 -1.26 18.47 -19.18
C ASP A 376 -2.78 18.70 -19.13
N GLN A 377 -3.44 18.96 -20.26
CA GLN A 377 -4.89 19.14 -20.29
C GLN A 377 -5.66 17.87 -19.93
N ARG A 378 -5.14 16.67 -20.27
CA ARG A 378 -5.69 15.39 -19.76
C ARG A 378 -5.45 15.24 -18.26
N THR A 379 -4.28 15.65 -17.77
CA THR A 379 -3.94 15.61 -16.34
C THR A 379 -4.82 16.54 -15.52
N ILE A 380 -5.06 17.77 -16.00
CA ILE A 380 -5.98 18.75 -15.40
C ILE A 380 -7.43 18.22 -15.41
N ALA A 381 -7.87 17.58 -16.50
CA ALA A 381 -9.19 16.94 -16.56
C ALA A 381 -9.32 15.79 -15.55
N ALA A 382 -8.31 14.91 -15.45
CA ALA A 382 -8.27 13.81 -14.49
C ALA A 382 -8.25 14.32 -13.04
N LEU A 383 -7.47 15.34 -12.73
CA LEU A 383 -7.42 15.98 -11.40
C LEU A 383 -8.77 16.61 -11.01
N LYS A 384 -9.48 17.25 -11.95
CA LYS A 384 -10.84 17.77 -11.69
C LYS A 384 -11.85 16.65 -11.44
N GLU A 385 -11.75 15.53 -12.16
CA GLU A 385 -12.58 14.34 -11.91
C GLU A 385 -12.25 13.72 -10.54
N GLU A 386 -10.98 13.70 -10.14
CA GLU A 386 -10.53 13.13 -8.86
C GLU A 386 -10.92 13.99 -7.65
N ILE A 387 -10.86 15.32 -7.77
CA ILE A 387 -11.41 16.25 -6.77
C ILE A 387 -12.89 15.94 -6.51
N SER A 388 -13.70 15.80 -7.57
CA SER A 388 -15.13 15.51 -7.43
C SER A 388 -15.40 14.12 -6.81
N LYS A 389 -14.53 13.13 -7.06
CA LYS A 389 -14.59 11.84 -6.34
C LYS A 389 -14.22 11.98 -4.86
N LEU A 390 -13.20 12.77 -4.53
CA LEU A 390 -12.76 12.99 -3.15
C LEU A 390 -13.81 13.74 -2.32
N GLU A 391 -14.49 14.74 -2.90
CA GLU A 391 -15.65 15.41 -2.29
C GLU A 391 -16.78 14.40 -1.99
N LYS A 392 -17.07 13.52 -2.94
CA LYS A 392 -18.07 12.45 -2.76
C LYS A 392 -17.67 11.45 -1.67
N ILE A 393 -16.40 11.04 -1.62
CA ILE A 393 -15.86 10.15 -0.59
C ILE A 393 -15.91 10.83 0.79
N LEU A 394 -15.65 12.14 0.89
CA LEU A 394 -15.82 12.91 2.13
C LEU A 394 -17.28 12.95 2.60
N SER A 395 -18.24 13.03 1.68
CA SER A 395 -19.67 12.90 2.00
C SER A 395 -20.01 11.50 2.54
N GLU A 396 -19.57 10.44 1.83
CA GLU A 396 -19.83 9.05 2.23
C GLU A 396 -19.16 8.67 3.57
N LEU A 397 -17.95 9.17 3.84
CA LEU A 397 -17.25 8.99 5.12
C LEU A 397 -17.99 9.69 6.29
N ARG A 398 -18.53 10.89 6.08
CA ARG A 398 -19.36 11.58 7.10
C ARG A 398 -20.61 10.76 7.44
N VAL A 399 -21.29 10.20 6.43
CA VAL A 399 -22.45 9.31 6.63
C VAL A 399 -22.04 8.03 7.38
N SER A 400 -20.86 7.47 7.11
CA SER A 400 -20.34 6.29 7.82
C SER A 400 -19.99 6.58 9.29
N ALA A 401 -19.44 7.76 9.60
CA ALA A 401 -19.17 8.18 10.97
C ALA A 401 -20.48 8.37 11.76
N ASP A 402 -21.47 9.06 11.18
CA ASP A 402 -22.84 9.17 11.72
C ASP A 402 -23.58 7.81 11.76
N LYS A 403 -23.08 6.79 11.06
CA LYS A 403 -23.56 5.41 11.22
C LYS A 403 -23.07 4.83 12.55
N ALA A 404 -21.75 4.70 12.70
CA ALA A 404 -21.10 4.04 13.85
C ALA A 404 -21.39 4.72 15.20
N LEU A 405 -21.49 6.06 15.23
CA LEU A 405 -21.69 6.80 16.48
C LEU A 405 -23.02 6.43 17.17
N LYS A 406 -24.09 6.24 16.39
CA LYS A 406 -25.41 5.83 16.95
C LYS A 406 -25.49 4.31 17.24
N GLU A 407 -24.66 3.49 16.58
CA GLU A 407 -24.52 2.07 16.96
C GLU A 407 -23.82 1.94 18.32
N ASN A 408 -22.79 2.76 18.59
CA ASN A 408 -22.12 2.82 19.89
C ASN A 408 -23.08 3.32 21.01
N ASN A 409 -23.85 4.38 20.75
CA ASN A 409 -24.90 4.84 21.69
C ASN A 409 -25.97 3.77 21.96
N SER A 410 -26.39 3.01 20.93
CA SER A 410 -27.32 1.88 21.09
C SER A 410 -26.74 0.77 21.99
N LEU A 411 -25.46 0.44 21.82
CA LEU A 411 -24.79 -0.56 22.65
C LEU A 411 -24.61 -0.08 24.09
N GLN A 412 -24.29 1.20 24.33
CA GLN A 412 -24.25 1.78 25.67
C GLN A 412 -25.64 1.74 26.35
N LYS A 413 -26.71 2.03 25.61
CA LYS A 413 -28.09 1.94 26.11
C LYS A 413 -28.43 0.52 26.54
N GLN A 414 -28.19 -0.47 25.67
CA GLN A 414 -28.41 -1.90 25.98
C GLN A 414 -27.58 -2.38 27.19
N LEU A 415 -26.32 -1.93 27.31
CA LEU A 415 -25.46 -2.23 28.46
C LEU A 415 -26.00 -1.61 29.77
N SER A 416 -26.66 -0.45 29.69
CA SER A 416 -27.30 0.18 30.85
C SER A 416 -28.59 -0.53 31.27
N GLU A 417 -29.40 -0.96 30.31
CA GLU A 417 -30.65 -1.69 30.55
C GLU A 417 -30.38 -3.09 31.14
N ALA A 418 -29.36 -3.78 30.62
CA ALA A 418 -28.91 -5.07 31.16
C ALA A 418 -28.45 -5.00 32.63
N LYS A 419 -27.87 -3.86 33.07
CA LYS A 419 -27.43 -3.66 34.47
C LYS A 419 -28.58 -3.43 35.46
N VAL A 420 -29.76 -3.03 34.99
CA VAL A 420 -30.93 -2.75 35.85
C VAL A 420 -31.73 -4.02 36.18
N LEU A 421 -31.64 -5.07 35.34
CA LEU A 421 -32.44 -6.30 35.48
C LEU A 421 -31.88 -7.34 36.47
N ALA A 422 -30.73 -7.09 37.09
CA ALA A 422 -30.08 -8.00 38.04
C ALA A 422 -30.66 -7.92 39.47
N GLY A 423 -31.98 -8.13 39.64
CA GLY A 423 -32.60 -7.82 40.94
C GLY A 423 -34.05 -8.25 41.24
N ALA A 424 -34.53 -9.44 40.84
CA ALA A 424 -35.67 -10.09 41.50
C ALA A 424 -35.79 -11.60 41.15
N SER A 425 -36.06 -12.45 42.16
CA SER A 425 -36.44 -13.85 41.95
C SER A 425 -37.95 -14.01 41.94
N VAL A 426 -38.49 -14.85 41.04
CA VAL A 426 -39.79 -15.58 41.14
C VAL A 426 -40.10 -16.40 39.88
N LYS A 427 -39.65 -15.97 38.68
CA LYS A 427 -40.07 -16.53 37.37
C LYS A 427 -39.49 -17.92 36.98
N LEU A 428 -39.11 -18.76 37.93
CA LEU A 428 -38.49 -20.06 37.63
C LEU A 428 -39.47 -21.08 37.04
N THR A 429 -40.67 -21.20 37.62
CA THR A 429 -41.67 -22.24 37.27
C THR A 429 -42.37 -22.03 35.93
N GLU A 430 -42.43 -20.78 35.45
CA GLU A 430 -43.03 -20.45 34.15
C GLU A 430 -42.07 -20.79 32.98
N ALA A 431 -40.76 -20.60 33.21
CA ALA A 431 -39.71 -20.96 32.25
C ALA A 431 -39.64 -22.47 31.99
N GLU A 432 -39.78 -23.33 33.02
CA GLU A 432 -39.79 -24.79 32.86
C GLU A 432 -40.95 -25.28 31.97
N LYS A 433 -42.11 -24.61 32.04
CA LYS A 433 -43.28 -24.92 31.22
C LYS A 433 -43.06 -24.54 29.75
N GLN A 434 -42.42 -23.40 29.49
CA GLN A 434 -42.01 -22.99 28.13
C GLN A 434 -40.90 -23.89 27.58
N ALA A 435 -39.95 -24.34 28.42
CA ALA A 435 -38.87 -25.24 28.01
C ALA A 435 -39.43 -26.55 27.42
N LYS A 436 -40.39 -27.21 28.11
CA LYS A 436 -41.03 -28.44 27.59
C LYS A 436 -41.79 -28.23 26.27
N GLN A 437 -42.49 -27.11 26.08
CA GLN A 437 -43.14 -26.83 24.80
C GLN A 437 -42.13 -26.55 23.68
N ASN A 438 -40.98 -25.95 23.98
CA ASN A 438 -39.90 -25.78 23.02
C ASN A 438 -39.19 -27.11 22.71
N GLU A 439 -39.07 -28.03 23.67
CA GLU A 439 -38.50 -29.37 23.47
C GLU A 439 -39.34 -30.21 22.47
N GLU A 440 -40.68 -30.20 22.60
CA GLU A 440 -41.56 -30.84 21.60
C GLU A 440 -41.46 -30.21 20.21
N LYS A 441 -41.37 -28.87 20.13
CA LYS A 441 -41.14 -28.17 18.85
C LYS A 441 -39.80 -28.55 18.24
N PHE A 442 -38.74 -28.63 19.05
CA PHE A 442 -37.40 -29.01 18.60
C PHE A 442 -37.36 -30.47 18.12
N LYS A 443 -38.11 -31.36 18.76
CA LYS A 443 -38.26 -32.76 18.33
C LYS A 443 -38.94 -32.87 16.97
N LYS A 444 -40.05 -32.15 16.73
CA LYS A 444 -40.72 -32.08 15.42
C LYS A 444 -39.81 -31.45 14.35
N MET A 445 -39.10 -30.38 14.69
CA MET A 445 -38.13 -29.75 13.78
C MET A 445 -36.99 -30.71 13.40
N LYS A 446 -36.51 -31.52 14.35
CA LYS A 446 -35.48 -32.55 14.12
C LYS A 446 -35.98 -33.67 13.18
N GLU A 447 -37.25 -34.05 13.26
CA GLU A 447 -37.85 -35.02 12.34
C GLU A 447 -37.97 -34.46 10.90
N VAL A 448 -38.34 -33.19 10.74
CA VAL A 448 -38.34 -32.50 9.43
C VAL A 448 -36.91 -32.35 8.89
N TYR A 449 -35.95 -31.94 9.74
CA TYR A 449 -34.55 -31.80 9.36
C TYR A 449 -33.91 -33.14 8.95
N ASN A 450 -34.29 -34.25 9.60
CA ASN A 450 -33.86 -35.59 9.19
C ASN A 450 -34.42 -35.97 7.82
N LYS A 451 -35.71 -35.75 7.55
CA LYS A 451 -36.29 -35.99 6.21
C LYS A 451 -35.60 -35.19 5.12
N LEU A 452 -35.42 -33.89 5.33
CA LEU A 452 -34.76 -33.00 4.38
C LEU A 452 -33.28 -33.37 4.18
N ARG A 453 -32.60 -33.84 5.24
CA ARG A 453 -31.24 -34.39 5.17
C ARG A 453 -31.19 -35.68 4.36
N ASP A 454 -32.15 -36.58 4.51
CA ASP A 454 -32.15 -37.87 3.81
C ASP A 454 -32.54 -37.69 2.32
N GLU A 455 -33.43 -36.75 2.01
CA GLU A 455 -33.66 -36.25 0.63
C GLU A 455 -32.38 -35.61 0.05
N HIS A 456 -31.70 -34.74 0.80
CA HIS A 456 -30.44 -34.12 0.37
C HIS A 456 -29.31 -35.15 0.18
N VAL A 457 -29.21 -36.19 1.01
CA VAL A 457 -28.30 -37.33 0.83
C VAL A 457 -28.65 -38.12 -0.43
N THR A 458 -29.94 -38.24 -0.77
CA THR A 458 -30.40 -38.91 -2.00
C THR A 458 -30.08 -38.08 -3.25
N LEU A 459 -30.22 -36.74 -3.19
CA LEU A 459 -29.73 -35.82 -4.23
C LEU A 459 -28.20 -35.87 -4.36
N LEU A 460 -27.45 -35.85 -3.26
CA LEU A 460 -25.99 -35.95 -3.28
C LEU A 460 -25.51 -37.26 -3.89
N ARG A 461 -26.24 -38.36 -3.66
CA ARG A 461 -25.93 -39.67 -4.26
C ARG A 461 -26.18 -39.69 -5.77
N THR A 462 -27.35 -39.24 -6.22
CA THR A 462 -27.68 -39.18 -7.65
C THR A 462 -26.79 -38.18 -8.40
N HIS A 463 -26.48 -37.03 -7.79
CA HIS A 463 -25.47 -36.09 -8.29
C HIS A 463 -24.07 -36.75 -8.36
N GLY A 464 -23.69 -37.54 -7.35
CA GLY A 464 -22.43 -38.30 -7.36
C GLY A 464 -22.36 -39.37 -8.46
N GLU A 465 -23.49 -39.99 -8.81
CA GLU A 465 -23.60 -40.95 -9.91
C GLU A 465 -23.49 -40.23 -11.28
N VAL A 466 -24.13 -39.07 -11.46
CA VAL A 466 -23.98 -38.21 -12.66
C VAL A 466 -22.54 -37.67 -12.81
N VAL A 467 -21.93 -37.16 -11.73
CA VAL A 467 -20.53 -36.70 -11.73
C VAL A 467 -19.56 -37.84 -12.07
N LYS A 468 -19.86 -39.08 -11.66
CA LYS A 468 -19.06 -40.25 -12.02
C LYS A 468 -19.19 -40.61 -13.49
N GLN A 469 -20.37 -40.46 -14.10
CA GLN A 469 -20.55 -40.62 -15.54
C GLN A 469 -19.81 -39.53 -16.34
N GLN A 470 -19.97 -38.26 -15.96
CA GLN A 470 -19.24 -37.13 -16.53
C GLN A 470 -17.71 -37.28 -16.40
N SER A 471 -17.23 -37.85 -15.29
CA SER A 471 -15.83 -38.19 -15.06
C SER A 471 -15.32 -39.26 -16.06
N SER A 472 -16.11 -40.30 -16.35
CA SER A 472 -15.75 -41.31 -17.33
C SER A 472 -15.72 -40.79 -18.78
N GLU A 473 -16.66 -39.92 -19.15
CA GLU A 473 -16.68 -39.30 -20.48
C GLU A 473 -15.52 -38.31 -20.66
N LYS A 474 -15.20 -37.52 -19.61
CA LYS A 474 -14.06 -36.59 -19.64
C LYS A 474 -12.72 -37.32 -19.78
N LYS A 475 -12.53 -38.47 -19.13
CA LYS A 475 -11.34 -39.32 -19.35
C LYS A 475 -11.21 -39.78 -20.80
N LEU A 476 -12.31 -40.21 -21.42
CA LEU A 476 -12.30 -40.67 -22.81
C LEU A 476 -11.98 -39.54 -23.80
N LEU A 477 -12.28 -38.29 -23.43
CA LEU A 477 -11.87 -37.09 -24.17
C LEU A 477 -10.38 -36.78 -23.97
N GLU A 478 -9.91 -36.77 -22.72
CA GLU A 478 -8.49 -36.54 -22.37
C GLU A 478 -7.55 -37.57 -23.04
N GLU A 479 -7.92 -38.85 -23.08
CA GLU A 479 -7.18 -39.91 -23.79
C GLU A 479 -7.09 -39.64 -25.30
N LYS A 480 -8.14 -39.07 -25.91
CA LYS A 480 -8.12 -38.70 -27.34
C LYS A 480 -7.36 -37.41 -27.63
N GLU A 481 -7.43 -36.41 -26.76
CA GLU A 481 -6.60 -35.21 -26.89
C GLU A 481 -5.10 -35.56 -26.75
N GLN A 482 -4.77 -36.48 -25.85
CA GLN A 482 -3.39 -36.98 -25.72
C GLN A 482 -2.93 -37.73 -26.98
N MET A 483 -3.74 -38.63 -27.56
CA MET A 483 -3.40 -39.26 -28.85
C MET A 483 -3.20 -38.25 -29.99
N ILE A 484 -3.99 -37.17 -30.05
CA ILE A 484 -3.82 -36.09 -31.04
C ILE A 484 -2.55 -35.29 -30.78
N LYS A 485 -2.14 -35.13 -29.52
CA LYS A 485 -0.89 -34.45 -29.14
C LYS A 485 0.34 -35.30 -29.48
N ASP A 486 0.31 -36.60 -29.20
CA ASP A 486 1.40 -37.53 -29.50
C ASP A 486 1.61 -37.64 -31.03
N ALA A 487 0.53 -37.80 -31.80
CA ALA A 487 0.60 -37.81 -33.27
C ALA A 487 1.15 -36.49 -33.86
N LYS A 488 0.91 -35.34 -33.21
CA LYS A 488 1.54 -34.06 -33.59
C LYS A 488 3.03 -34.00 -33.25
N MET A 489 3.44 -34.58 -32.11
CA MET A 489 4.85 -34.63 -31.71
C MET A 489 5.65 -35.56 -32.63
N ASP A 490 5.12 -36.73 -33.01
CA ASP A 490 5.77 -37.61 -33.99
C ASP A 490 5.86 -36.95 -35.38
N MET A 491 4.83 -36.21 -35.81
CA MET A 491 4.89 -35.44 -37.06
C MET A 491 5.94 -34.33 -37.03
N GLN A 492 6.05 -33.58 -35.92
CA GLN A 492 7.12 -32.59 -35.74
C GLN A 492 8.51 -33.24 -35.67
N ARG A 493 8.63 -34.42 -35.07
CA ARG A 493 9.86 -35.19 -35.01
C ARG A 493 10.32 -35.65 -36.39
N MET A 494 9.41 -36.15 -37.22
CA MET A 494 9.70 -36.52 -38.62
C MET A 494 10.13 -35.29 -39.45
N GLU A 495 9.55 -34.12 -39.20
CA GLU A 495 9.96 -32.86 -39.85
C GLU A 495 11.38 -32.42 -39.42
N GLU A 496 11.73 -32.59 -38.14
CA GLU A 496 13.05 -32.24 -37.61
C GLU A 496 14.13 -33.27 -38.00
N GLU A 497 13.83 -34.57 -37.99
CA GLU A 497 14.74 -35.62 -38.48
C GLU A 497 15.07 -35.39 -39.98
N ARG A 498 14.08 -35.00 -40.78
CA ARG A 498 14.26 -34.55 -42.17
C ARG A 498 15.13 -33.29 -42.27
N ARG A 499 14.98 -32.31 -41.37
CA ARG A 499 15.80 -31.09 -41.32
C ARG A 499 17.25 -31.39 -40.95
N VAL A 500 17.48 -32.30 -40.00
CA VAL A 500 18.82 -32.76 -39.59
C VAL A 500 19.53 -33.49 -40.73
N ILE A 501 18.85 -34.38 -41.46
CA ILE A 501 19.40 -35.06 -42.65
C ILE A 501 19.80 -34.05 -43.74
N GLN A 502 18.96 -33.04 -44.00
CA GLN A 502 19.24 -32.02 -45.01
C GLN A 502 20.43 -31.13 -44.60
N ASN A 503 20.57 -30.78 -43.31
CA ASN A 503 21.74 -30.04 -42.81
C ASN A 503 23.02 -30.88 -42.84
N SER A 504 22.94 -32.18 -42.50
CA SER A 504 24.09 -33.10 -42.54
C SER A 504 24.68 -33.21 -43.95
N LEU A 505 23.84 -33.31 -44.98
CA LEU A 505 24.27 -33.34 -46.39
C LEU A 505 25.01 -32.06 -46.82
N GLN A 506 24.60 -30.89 -46.32
CA GLN A 506 25.29 -29.63 -46.56
C GLN A 506 26.64 -29.59 -45.83
N GLN A 507 26.65 -29.95 -44.54
CA GLN A 507 27.84 -29.87 -43.69
C GLN A 507 28.98 -30.77 -44.19
N THR A 508 28.67 -31.97 -44.70
CA THR A 508 29.69 -32.87 -45.30
C THR A 508 30.30 -32.29 -46.59
N ALA A 509 29.56 -31.50 -47.38
CA ALA A 509 30.12 -30.85 -48.57
C ALA A 509 31.10 -29.71 -48.19
N ASP A 510 30.76 -28.96 -47.15
CA ASP A 510 31.60 -27.87 -46.63
C ASP A 510 32.87 -28.41 -45.93
N GLU A 511 32.80 -29.55 -45.22
CA GLU A 511 33.97 -30.19 -44.62
C GLU A 511 34.99 -30.71 -45.67
N ILE A 512 34.52 -31.37 -46.73
CA ILE A 512 35.40 -31.83 -47.83
C ILE A 512 36.13 -30.64 -48.48
N THR A 513 35.42 -29.52 -48.66
CA THR A 513 35.99 -28.29 -49.24
C THR A 513 37.06 -27.69 -48.32
N ASN A 514 36.83 -27.65 -47.01
CA ASN A 514 37.78 -27.11 -46.04
C ASN A 514 39.01 -28.00 -45.80
N GLN A 515 38.86 -29.33 -45.84
CA GLN A 515 40.00 -30.25 -45.72
C GLN A 515 40.99 -30.09 -46.89
N LEU A 516 40.50 -29.84 -48.12
CA LEU A 516 41.35 -29.60 -49.29
C LEU A 516 42.19 -28.32 -49.14
N ALA A 517 41.61 -27.25 -48.59
CA ALA A 517 42.32 -26.01 -48.28
C ALA A 517 43.37 -26.23 -47.17
N ALA A 518 43.01 -26.91 -46.08
CA ALA A 518 43.91 -27.17 -44.96
C ALA A 518 45.14 -28.01 -45.35
N THR A 519 44.97 -29.03 -46.22
CA THR A 519 46.09 -29.83 -46.76
C THR A 519 47.03 -28.98 -47.62
N THR A 520 46.49 -28.04 -48.40
CA THR A 520 47.29 -27.15 -49.27
C THR A 520 48.20 -26.24 -48.43
N THR A 521 47.67 -25.59 -47.39
CA THR A 521 48.46 -24.71 -46.51
C THR A 521 49.52 -25.46 -45.70
N ARG A 522 49.24 -26.71 -45.30
CA ARG A 522 50.20 -27.53 -44.52
C ARG A 522 51.46 -27.88 -45.32
N ASN A 523 51.34 -28.01 -46.64
CA ASN A 523 52.49 -28.27 -47.52
C ASN A 523 53.38 -27.02 -47.69
N THR A 524 52.83 -25.81 -47.64
CA THR A 524 53.62 -24.58 -47.77
C THR A 524 54.48 -24.26 -46.54
N ASP A 525 54.05 -24.63 -45.33
CA ASP A 525 54.84 -24.41 -44.11
C ASP A 525 55.95 -25.45 -43.89
N LEU A 526 55.77 -26.68 -44.38
CA LEU A 526 56.80 -27.73 -44.28
C LEU A 526 58.05 -27.39 -45.10
N GLU A 527 57.90 -26.83 -46.30
CA GLU A 527 59.04 -26.45 -47.15
C GLU A 527 59.82 -25.26 -46.57
N LYS A 528 59.15 -24.34 -45.85
CA LYS A 528 59.79 -23.29 -45.04
C LYS A 528 60.64 -23.87 -43.90
N ARG A 529 60.09 -24.84 -43.16
CA ARG A 529 60.76 -25.41 -41.97
C ARG A 529 62.03 -26.21 -42.32
N LYS A 530 62.09 -26.73 -43.56
CA LYS A 530 63.26 -27.38 -44.15
C LYS A 530 64.43 -26.40 -44.38
N GLN A 531 64.18 -25.21 -44.93
CA GLN A 531 65.21 -24.19 -45.15
C GLN A 531 65.81 -23.65 -43.84
N GLU A 532 65.01 -23.55 -42.77
CA GLU A 532 65.53 -23.13 -41.46
C GLU A 532 66.52 -24.16 -40.88
N LEU A 533 66.25 -25.46 -41.04
CA LEU A 533 67.11 -26.54 -40.53
C LEU A 533 68.46 -26.63 -41.26
N GLU A 534 68.49 -26.37 -42.57
CA GLU A 534 69.73 -26.34 -43.37
C GLU A 534 70.73 -25.28 -42.86
N SER A 535 70.24 -24.16 -42.29
CA SER A 535 71.09 -23.10 -41.72
C SER A 535 71.78 -23.46 -40.38
N GLN A 536 71.21 -24.39 -39.60
CA GLN A 536 71.74 -24.69 -38.25
C GLN A 536 72.90 -25.71 -38.28
N VAL A 537 72.97 -26.56 -39.31
CA VAL A 537 74.06 -27.53 -39.48
C VAL A 537 75.40 -26.82 -39.70
N HIS A 538 75.42 -25.77 -40.53
CA HIS A 538 76.63 -25.03 -40.90
C HIS A 538 77.35 -24.35 -39.71
N PHE A 539 76.65 -24.08 -38.60
CA PHE A 539 77.25 -23.47 -37.41
C PHE A 539 78.04 -24.47 -36.55
N LEU A 540 77.61 -25.73 -36.50
CA LEU A 540 78.16 -26.75 -35.59
C LEU A 540 79.45 -27.40 -36.10
N GLU A 541 79.72 -27.37 -37.42
CA GLU A 541 80.98 -27.87 -37.98
C GLU A 541 82.19 -27.02 -37.58
N LYS A 542 81.98 -25.73 -37.29
CA LYS A 542 83.06 -24.76 -37.02
C LYS A 542 83.68 -24.88 -35.62
N THR A 543 83.01 -25.55 -34.68
CA THR A 543 83.48 -25.73 -33.29
C THR A 543 84.31 -26.99 -33.10
N ARG A 544 84.36 -27.90 -34.08
CA ARG A 544 85.05 -29.20 -33.97
C ARG A 544 86.56 -29.10 -34.22
N THR A 545 87.00 -28.20 -35.10
CA THR A 545 88.37 -28.14 -35.63
C THR A 545 89.39 -27.37 -34.77
N SER A 546 89.17 -27.28 -33.45
CA SER A 546 90.01 -26.46 -32.55
C SER A 546 90.52 -27.19 -31.30
N LEU A 547 90.31 -28.52 -31.19
CA LEU A 547 90.63 -29.30 -29.97
C LEU A 547 91.41 -30.61 -30.24
N GLU A 548 91.81 -30.89 -31.49
CA GLU A 548 92.54 -32.13 -31.85
C GLU A 548 94.06 -31.92 -32.03
N GLU A 549 94.59 -30.69 -31.87
CA GLU A 549 96.03 -30.41 -31.84
C GLU A 549 96.48 -29.69 -30.56
N GLN A 550 96.94 -30.46 -29.56
CA GLN A 550 98.28 -30.36 -28.93
C GLN A 550 98.40 -31.15 -27.61
N LEU A 551 98.16 -32.47 -27.69
CA LEU A 551 98.60 -33.40 -26.65
C LEU A 551 100.12 -33.63 -26.76
N LYS A 552 100.96 -32.74 -26.18
CA LYS A 552 102.42 -32.97 -26.11
C LYS A 552 103.17 -32.18 -25.02
N SER A 553 103.08 -32.61 -23.76
CA SER A 553 104.27 -32.93 -22.93
C SER A 553 103.83 -33.49 -21.58
N THR A 554 104.38 -34.64 -21.20
CA THR A 554 104.27 -35.23 -19.86
C THR A 554 105.57 -34.96 -19.09
N GLU A 555 105.58 -35.31 -17.80
CA GLU A 555 106.68 -36.01 -17.10
C GLU A 555 107.61 -35.21 -16.15
N GLU A 556 108.10 -35.94 -15.13
CA GLU A 556 109.12 -35.63 -14.10
C GLU A 556 108.71 -34.70 -12.92
N GLN A 557 108.36 -35.21 -11.71
CA GLN A 557 109.15 -35.88 -10.64
C GLN A 557 109.83 -34.91 -9.64
N LYS A 558 110.20 -35.23 -8.37
CA LYS A 558 109.75 -36.17 -7.30
C LYS A 558 110.72 -36.01 -6.08
N THR A 559 110.25 -36.21 -4.83
CA THR A 559 111.02 -36.50 -3.56
C THR A 559 111.58 -35.38 -2.66
N SER A 560 111.43 -35.63 -1.34
CA SER A 560 112.48 -35.63 -0.29
C SER A 560 112.39 -34.60 0.87
N LEU A 561 111.61 -34.94 1.91
CA LEU A 561 112.00 -34.73 3.31
C LEU A 561 112.66 -36.01 3.83
N GLU A 562 113.60 -35.94 4.79
CA GLU A 562 113.62 -36.91 5.91
C GLU A 562 114.53 -36.53 7.10
N SER A 563 114.27 -37.19 8.22
CA SER A 563 115.06 -37.35 9.46
C SER A 563 115.48 -36.11 10.29
N HIS A 564 114.79 -35.94 11.42
CA HIS A 564 115.43 -35.46 12.66
C HIS A 564 116.61 -36.37 13.06
N LEU A 565 117.55 -35.87 13.89
CA LEU A 565 118.00 -36.63 15.06
C LEU A 565 118.70 -35.78 16.13
N LYS A 566 118.12 -35.78 17.35
CA LYS A 566 118.72 -35.58 18.70
C LYS A 566 119.48 -34.26 19.02
N GLN A 567 119.27 -33.59 20.18
CA GLN A 567 119.13 -34.02 21.59
C GLN A 567 120.48 -34.36 22.27
N THR A 568 120.56 -34.12 23.58
CA THR A 568 121.63 -34.54 24.51
C THR A 568 122.88 -33.64 24.57
N LEU A 569 122.73 -32.48 25.21
CA LEU A 569 123.83 -31.78 25.91
C LEU A 569 123.26 -30.88 27.04
N GLU A 570 122.33 -31.49 27.79
CA GLU A 570 121.19 -30.90 28.53
C GLU A 570 121.39 -31.15 30.04
N GLU A 571 122.66 -31.05 30.49
CA GLU A 571 123.14 -31.48 31.81
C GLU A 571 124.14 -30.47 32.42
N LYS A 572 124.07 -29.19 32.03
CA LYS A 572 124.87 -28.11 32.62
C LYS A 572 124.07 -26.87 33.03
N GLU A 573 122.77 -26.85 32.79
CA GLU A 573 121.88 -25.76 33.24
C GLU A 573 121.75 -25.67 34.78
N THR A 574 121.67 -26.81 35.48
CA THR A 574 121.12 -26.92 36.85
C THR A 574 121.77 -26.10 37.97
N GLU A 575 123.02 -25.63 37.84
CA GLU A 575 123.67 -24.75 38.82
C GLU A 575 123.72 -23.27 38.40
N HIS A 576 123.48 -22.96 37.11
CA HIS A 576 123.29 -21.59 36.64
C HIS A 576 121.83 -21.13 36.87
N ASP A 577 120.89 -22.06 36.76
CA ASP A 577 119.46 -21.79 36.88
C ASP A 577 119.07 -21.21 38.24
N ASP A 578 119.56 -21.75 39.37
CA ASP A 578 118.99 -21.44 40.69
C ASP A 578 119.21 -19.98 41.14
N LEU A 579 120.36 -19.38 40.77
CA LEU A 579 120.62 -17.95 40.96
C LEU A 579 119.98 -17.07 39.86
N THR A 580 119.81 -17.60 38.65
CA THR A 580 119.09 -16.91 37.57
C THR A 580 117.60 -16.79 37.92
N ASN A 581 117.01 -17.84 38.48
CA ASN A 581 115.59 -17.94 38.86
C ASN A 581 115.17 -16.88 39.87
N GLN A 582 116.01 -16.53 40.86
CA GLN A 582 115.68 -15.50 41.85
C GLN A 582 115.73 -14.07 41.28
N ILE A 583 116.57 -13.82 40.28
CA ILE A 583 116.57 -12.55 39.56
C ILE A 583 115.38 -12.52 38.57
N ALA A 584 115.09 -13.64 37.92
CA ALA A 584 113.98 -13.79 36.99
C ALA A 584 112.61 -13.65 37.66
N THR A 585 112.40 -14.14 38.88
CA THR A 585 111.13 -13.93 39.62
C THR A 585 110.91 -12.47 39.98
N LEU A 586 111.91 -11.77 40.54
CA LEU A 586 111.77 -10.35 40.88
C LEU A 586 111.64 -9.46 39.63
N GLN A 587 112.31 -9.79 38.53
CA GLN A 587 112.07 -9.14 37.23
C GLN A 587 110.70 -9.48 36.65
N GLY A 588 110.21 -10.70 36.88
CA GLY A 588 108.87 -11.17 36.51
C GLY A 588 107.77 -10.40 37.25
N GLU A 589 107.84 -10.30 38.57
CA GLU A 589 106.88 -9.55 39.41
C GLU A 589 106.82 -8.07 39.01
N ILE A 590 107.97 -7.44 38.76
CA ILE A 590 108.06 -6.05 38.30
C ILE A 590 107.49 -5.88 36.88
N SER A 591 107.73 -6.85 35.98
CA SER A 591 107.18 -6.82 34.62
C SER A 591 105.68 -7.05 34.62
N GLN A 592 105.18 -8.03 35.38
CA GLN A 592 103.76 -8.32 35.56
C GLN A 592 103.02 -7.10 36.14
N MET A 593 103.55 -6.46 37.19
CA MET A 593 102.94 -5.24 37.72
C MET A 593 102.92 -4.07 36.71
N MET A 594 103.89 -3.99 35.80
CA MET A 594 103.86 -3.00 34.71
C MET A 594 102.88 -3.38 33.60
N GLU A 595 102.76 -4.65 33.22
CA GLU A 595 101.75 -5.12 32.26
C GLU A 595 100.33 -5.00 32.80
N GLU A 596 100.09 -5.35 34.08
CA GLU A 596 98.80 -5.16 34.76
C GLU A 596 98.42 -3.66 34.84
N LYS A 597 99.38 -2.78 35.18
CA LYS A 597 99.17 -1.33 35.14
C LYS A 597 98.87 -0.83 33.73
N GLN A 598 99.65 -1.26 32.73
CA GLN A 598 99.48 -0.82 31.34
C GLN A 598 98.18 -1.36 30.72
N SER A 599 97.77 -2.56 31.09
CA SER A 599 96.47 -3.17 30.77
C SER A 599 95.32 -2.38 31.40
N MET A 600 95.40 -2.05 32.70
CA MET A 600 94.40 -1.19 33.36
C MET A 600 94.35 0.22 32.77
N GLU A 601 95.49 0.82 32.42
CA GLU A 601 95.53 2.13 31.74
C GLU A 601 94.92 2.06 30.34
N GLN A 602 95.13 0.98 29.58
CA GLN A 602 94.44 0.75 28.30
C GLN A 602 92.94 0.51 28.48
N GLN A 603 92.52 -0.32 29.45
CA GLN A 603 91.11 -0.58 29.74
C GLN A 603 90.38 0.70 30.13
N LEU A 604 90.90 1.46 31.09
CA LEU A 604 90.27 2.71 31.56
C LEU A 604 90.20 3.76 30.43
N LYS A 605 91.22 3.82 29.57
CA LYS A 605 91.24 4.68 28.39
C LYS A 605 90.22 4.25 27.34
N SER A 606 90.02 2.95 27.14
CA SER A 606 88.98 2.41 26.24
C SER A 606 87.56 2.66 26.77
N GLN A 607 87.35 2.53 28.08
CA GLN A 607 86.07 2.87 28.73
C GLN A 607 85.78 4.37 28.61
N LEU A 608 86.78 5.23 28.78
CA LEU A 608 86.65 6.67 28.54
C LEU A 608 86.29 7.01 27.08
N THR A 609 86.90 6.35 26.09
CA THR A 609 86.52 6.58 24.68
C THR A 609 85.11 6.08 24.36
N ASN A 610 84.69 4.95 24.94
CA ASN A 610 83.34 4.42 24.72
C ASN A 610 82.28 5.34 25.33
N LEU A 611 82.44 5.76 26.59
CA LEU A 611 81.55 6.72 27.26
C LEU A 611 81.52 8.08 26.55
N GLN A 612 82.61 8.49 25.91
CA GLN A 612 82.63 9.70 25.06
C GLN A 612 81.86 9.53 23.75
N SER A 613 81.85 8.33 23.15
CA SER A 613 81.00 8.01 21.98
C SER A 613 79.53 7.99 22.36
N GLU A 614 79.17 7.21 23.40
CA GLU A 614 77.80 7.10 23.91
C GLU A 614 77.21 8.46 24.30
N LEU A 615 77.99 9.32 24.97
CA LEU A 615 77.58 10.68 25.30
C LEU A 615 77.38 11.57 24.05
N LYS A 616 78.21 11.41 23.02
CA LYS A 616 78.08 12.15 21.75
C LYS A 616 76.84 11.69 20.97
N GLU A 617 76.64 10.39 20.84
CA GLU A 617 75.46 9.79 20.18
C GLU A 617 74.16 10.19 20.90
N SER A 618 74.17 10.18 22.24
CA SER A 618 73.06 10.67 23.06
C SER A 618 72.76 12.17 22.83
N GLN A 619 73.80 13.02 22.71
CA GLN A 619 73.64 14.44 22.40
C GLN A 619 73.15 14.70 20.97
N GLU A 620 73.60 13.93 19.99
CA GLU A 620 73.15 14.03 18.59
C GLU A 620 71.70 13.54 18.44
N SER A 621 71.35 12.42 19.07
CA SER A 621 69.97 11.92 19.18
C SER A 621 69.04 12.96 19.85
N LYS A 622 69.47 13.54 20.98
CA LYS A 622 68.71 14.61 21.64
C LYS A 622 68.46 15.81 20.72
N ARG A 623 69.48 16.27 19.98
CA ARG A 623 69.31 17.39 19.02
C ARG A 623 68.31 17.05 17.92
N SER A 624 68.39 15.83 17.36
CA SER A 624 67.42 15.36 16.35
C SER A 624 65.98 15.38 16.89
N LEU A 625 65.76 15.00 18.15
CA LEU A 625 64.46 15.04 18.81
C LEU A 625 63.98 16.48 19.09
N GLU A 626 64.87 17.37 19.52
CA GLU A 626 64.54 18.80 19.73
C GLU A 626 64.23 19.53 18.40
N GLU A 627 64.83 19.10 17.28
CA GLU A 627 64.56 19.64 15.94
C GLU A 627 63.25 19.10 15.36
N GLN A 628 63.01 17.79 15.46
CA GLN A 628 61.72 17.16 15.12
C GLN A 628 60.56 17.79 15.92
N LEU A 629 60.72 17.99 17.23
CA LEU A 629 59.69 18.61 18.06
C LEU A 629 59.35 20.05 17.61
N LYS A 630 60.36 20.84 17.22
CA LYS A 630 60.13 22.20 16.66
C LYS A 630 59.38 22.14 15.33
N GLN A 631 59.73 21.19 14.45
CA GLN A 631 59.01 20.99 13.19
C GLN A 631 57.55 20.63 13.45
N THR A 632 57.27 19.65 14.31
CA THR A 632 55.89 19.26 14.66
C THR A 632 55.10 20.42 15.28
N ILE A 633 55.72 21.27 16.11
CA ILE A 633 55.07 22.46 16.67
C ILE A 633 54.74 23.49 15.56
N ALA A 634 55.64 23.71 14.60
CA ALA A 634 55.38 24.61 13.47
C ALA A 634 54.26 24.10 12.56
N GLU A 635 54.25 22.79 12.26
CA GLU A 635 53.20 22.13 11.46
C GLU A 635 51.83 22.20 12.16
N LEU A 636 51.78 21.97 13.48
CA LEU A 636 50.55 22.08 14.28
C LEU A 636 50.05 23.54 14.38
N GLN A 637 50.96 24.53 14.50
CA GLN A 637 50.57 25.94 14.49
C GLN A 637 49.99 26.33 13.12
N GLN A 638 50.62 25.91 12.01
CA GLN A 638 50.10 26.15 10.67
C GLN A 638 48.72 25.51 10.46
N GLN A 639 48.48 24.31 10.99
CA GLN A 639 47.15 23.67 10.95
C GLN A 639 46.11 24.43 11.77
N LEU A 640 46.47 24.94 12.95
CA LEU A 640 45.58 25.74 13.80
C LEU A 640 45.19 27.07 13.14
N ASP A 641 46.17 27.77 12.56
CA ASP A 641 45.95 29.05 11.86
C ASP A 641 45.05 28.84 10.62
N GLN A 642 45.28 27.77 9.85
CA GLN A 642 44.46 27.38 8.70
C GLN A 642 43.02 27.06 9.11
N VAL A 643 42.82 26.19 10.11
CA VAL A 643 41.48 25.82 10.60
C VAL A 643 40.72 27.03 11.14
N THR A 644 41.42 27.98 11.77
CA THR A 644 40.81 29.24 12.25
C THR A 644 40.34 30.12 11.08
N ALA A 645 41.14 30.25 10.02
CA ALA A 645 40.76 30.99 8.82
C ALA A 645 39.58 30.33 8.06
N ASP A 646 39.59 29.00 7.95
CA ASP A 646 38.50 28.23 7.32
C ASP A 646 37.20 28.33 8.12
N TYR A 647 37.27 28.33 9.46
CA TYR A 647 36.12 28.57 10.34
C TYR A 647 35.53 29.97 10.13
N GLU A 648 36.36 31.02 10.19
CA GLU A 648 35.92 32.41 9.94
C GLU A 648 35.29 32.58 8.55
N SER A 649 35.85 31.94 7.52
CA SER A 649 35.31 31.97 6.16
C SER A 649 33.95 31.26 6.08
N THR A 650 33.83 30.10 6.74
CA THR A 650 32.60 29.29 6.78
C THR A 650 31.49 30.02 7.55
N GLU A 651 31.79 30.66 8.68
CA GLU A 651 30.82 31.45 9.44
C GLU A 651 30.29 32.64 8.63
N LYS A 652 31.16 33.37 7.92
CA LYS A 652 30.77 34.49 7.05
C LYS A 652 29.89 34.02 5.90
N GLN A 653 30.22 32.89 5.27
CA GLN A 653 29.40 32.28 4.21
C GLN A 653 28.04 31.84 4.74
N LEU A 654 27.99 31.12 5.87
CA LEU A 654 26.75 30.62 6.48
C LEU A 654 25.80 31.77 6.86
N ASN A 655 26.32 32.86 7.44
CA ASN A 655 25.52 34.04 7.76
C ASN A 655 24.97 34.74 6.50
N SER A 656 25.74 34.77 5.41
CA SER A 656 25.27 35.26 4.10
C SER A 656 24.14 34.38 3.56
N ASP A 657 24.30 33.06 3.60
CA ASP A 657 23.32 32.11 3.06
C ASP A 657 22.02 32.07 3.88
N ILE A 658 22.09 32.17 5.20
CA ILE A 658 20.91 32.37 6.07
C ILE A 658 20.18 33.66 5.67
N GLY A 659 20.91 34.76 5.44
CA GLY A 659 20.33 36.02 4.97
C GLY A 659 19.63 35.90 3.60
N ASN A 660 20.24 35.17 2.67
CA ASN A 660 19.68 34.88 1.34
C ASN A 660 18.42 34.00 1.43
N LEU A 661 18.43 32.98 2.29
CA LEU A 661 17.28 32.10 2.53
C LEU A 661 16.10 32.85 3.16
N HIS A 662 16.35 33.70 4.17
CA HIS A 662 15.33 34.53 4.81
C HIS A 662 14.65 35.44 3.79
N LYS A 663 15.44 36.11 2.93
CA LYS A 663 14.92 36.94 1.83
C LYS A 663 14.07 36.12 0.85
N LYS A 664 14.59 34.99 0.38
CA LYS A 664 13.91 34.12 -0.61
C LYS A 664 12.58 33.55 -0.08
N LEU A 665 12.51 33.26 1.22
CA LEU A 665 11.27 32.82 1.87
C LEU A 665 10.22 33.93 1.87
N ILE A 666 10.59 35.15 2.29
CA ILE A 666 9.69 36.31 2.28
C ILE A 666 9.21 36.64 0.86
N GLU A 667 10.11 36.69 -0.12
CA GLU A 667 9.76 36.91 -1.54
C GLU A 667 8.81 35.82 -2.07
N THR A 668 8.94 34.58 -1.61
CA THR A 668 8.04 33.48 -1.95
C THR A 668 6.66 33.66 -1.30
N SER A 669 6.58 33.87 0.01
CA SER A 669 5.31 34.05 0.72
C SER A 669 4.52 35.27 0.22
N ILE A 670 5.22 36.35 -0.16
CA ILE A 670 4.61 37.52 -0.81
C ILE A 670 4.08 37.17 -2.21
N ARG A 671 4.81 36.39 -3.02
CA ARG A 671 4.35 35.97 -4.35
C ARG A 671 3.09 35.09 -4.27
N GLU A 672 3.08 34.09 -3.39
CA GLU A 672 1.91 33.22 -3.23
C GLU A 672 0.70 34.00 -2.66
N GLY A 673 0.93 34.91 -1.71
CA GLY A 673 -0.11 35.80 -1.18
C GLY A 673 -0.71 36.71 -2.26
N LYS A 674 0.12 37.24 -3.17
CA LYS A 674 -0.35 38.02 -4.33
C LYS A 674 -1.17 37.17 -5.29
N ALA A 675 -0.71 35.95 -5.59
CA ALA A 675 -1.44 35.03 -6.47
C ALA A 675 -2.83 34.70 -5.90
N PHE A 676 -2.97 34.52 -4.58
CA PHE A 676 -4.25 34.26 -3.94
C PHE A 676 -5.22 35.46 -3.99
N ILE A 677 -4.75 36.70 -3.76
CA ILE A 677 -5.59 37.90 -3.89
C ILE A 677 -5.95 38.14 -5.37
N GLN A 678 -5.04 37.87 -6.31
CA GLN A 678 -5.31 38.00 -7.74
C GLN A 678 -6.36 36.99 -8.23
N ASP A 679 -6.25 35.70 -7.86
CA ASP A 679 -7.26 34.68 -8.21
C ASP A 679 -8.66 35.02 -7.67
N ALA A 680 -8.73 35.68 -6.51
CA ALA A 680 -9.98 36.23 -5.97
C ALA A 680 -10.53 37.42 -6.78
N LEU A 681 -9.67 38.35 -7.22
CA LEU A 681 -10.05 39.46 -8.10
C LEU A 681 -10.48 38.99 -9.50
N ASP A 682 -9.81 37.97 -10.04
CA ASP A 682 -10.12 37.40 -11.36
C ASP A 682 -11.54 36.79 -11.41
N GLN A 683 -12.13 36.44 -10.25
CA GLN A 683 -13.53 35.98 -10.20
C GLN A 683 -14.55 37.08 -10.54
N PHE A 684 -14.21 38.37 -10.45
CA PHE A 684 -15.08 39.44 -10.96
C PHE A 684 -15.34 39.32 -12.48
N GLU A 685 -14.42 38.70 -13.23
CA GLU A 685 -14.53 38.53 -14.69
C GLU A 685 -15.06 37.14 -15.09
N ASN A 686 -15.27 36.25 -14.12
CA ASN A 686 -15.75 34.88 -14.33
C ASN A 686 -17.29 34.83 -14.44
N PRO A 687 -17.89 34.58 -15.62
CA PRO A 687 -19.35 34.58 -15.79
C PRO A 687 -20.05 33.42 -15.06
N SER A 688 -19.30 32.44 -14.56
CA SER A 688 -19.85 31.37 -13.72
C SER A 688 -20.11 31.87 -12.30
N PHE A 689 -19.30 32.82 -11.81
CA PHE A 689 -19.32 33.29 -10.43
C PHE A 689 -20.53 34.18 -10.12
N THR A 690 -21.16 34.79 -11.13
CA THR A 690 -22.41 35.56 -10.96
C THR A 690 -23.60 34.73 -10.46
N THR A 691 -23.47 33.40 -10.46
CA THR A 691 -24.46 32.48 -9.87
C THR A 691 -24.27 32.24 -8.37
N VAL A 692 -23.10 32.59 -7.82
CA VAL A 692 -22.76 32.42 -6.40
C VAL A 692 -23.41 33.54 -5.60
N LYS A 693 -24.14 33.17 -4.53
CA LYS A 693 -24.85 34.11 -3.68
C LYS A 693 -24.34 34.13 -2.23
N CYS A 694 -24.35 35.31 -1.63
CA CYS A 694 -23.89 35.57 -0.26
C CYS A 694 -24.81 36.59 0.42
N THR A 695 -24.99 36.49 1.75
CA THR A 695 -25.70 37.53 2.52
C THR A 695 -24.70 38.56 3.05
N ALA A 696 -25.12 39.82 3.14
CA ALA A 696 -24.26 40.89 3.62
C ALA A 696 -23.83 40.70 5.10
N GLU A 697 -24.67 40.06 5.92
CA GLU A 697 -24.34 39.60 7.27
C GLU A 697 -23.11 38.68 7.30
N PHE A 698 -22.98 37.80 6.30
CA PHE A 698 -21.86 36.88 6.18
C PHE A 698 -20.60 37.56 5.63
N LEU A 699 -20.75 38.54 4.73
CA LEU A 699 -19.65 39.38 4.28
C LEU A 699 -19.02 40.17 5.44
N LEU A 700 -19.85 40.79 6.29
CA LEU A 700 -19.38 41.48 7.51
C LEU A 700 -18.52 40.56 8.40
N MET A 701 -18.97 39.31 8.61
CA MET A 701 -18.24 38.28 9.37
C MET A 701 -16.88 37.90 8.73
N ARG A 702 -16.69 38.11 7.42
CA ARG A 702 -15.43 37.82 6.71
C ARG A 702 -14.52 39.03 6.53
N ALA A 703 -15.06 40.24 6.60
CA ALA A 703 -14.28 41.48 6.55
C ALA A 703 -13.57 41.80 7.88
N GLU A 704 -14.21 41.55 9.04
CA GLU A 704 -13.63 41.83 10.37
C GLU A 704 -12.24 41.18 10.60
N PRO A 705 -11.98 39.90 10.25
CA PRO A 705 -10.64 39.31 10.34
C PRO A 705 -9.54 39.99 9.50
N VAL A 706 -9.89 40.70 8.42
CA VAL A 706 -8.92 41.40 7.56
C VAL A 706 -8.27 42.56 8.31
N LEU A 707 -9.06 43.33 9.06
CA LEU A 707 -8.59 44.45 9.89
C LEU A 707 -7.61 43.98 10.98
N ALA A 708 -7.95 42.89 11.67
CA ALA A 708 -7.06 42.27 12.66
C ALA A 708 -5.74 41.78 12.03
N SER A 709 -5.81 41.23 10.81
CA SER A 709 -4.64 40.74 10.07
C SER A 709 -3.72 41.88 9.61
N LEU A 710 -4.28 42.98 9.10
CA LEU A 710 -3.55 44.19 8.72
C LEU A 710 -2.80 44.81 9.92
N HIS A 711 -3.44 44.89 11.08
CA HIS A 711 -2.79 45.36 12.31
C HIS A 711 -1.64 44.44 12.77
N ASN A 712 -1.85 43.12 12.74
CA ASN A 712 -0.82 42.14 13.10
C ASN A 712 0.37 42.20 12.13
N LEU A 713 0.12 42.33 10.84
CA LEU A 713 1.14 42.53 9.80
C LEU A 713 1.94 43.82 10.05
N GLN A 714 1.28 44.94 10.33
CA GLN A 714 1.94 46.22 10.65
C GLN A 714 2.83 46.14 11.91
N LYS A 715 2.46 45.31 12.89
CA LYS A 715 3.27 45.02 14.07
C LYS A 715 4.46 44.11 13.72
N SER A 716 4.23 43.05 12.95
CA SER A 716 5.24 42.04 12.60
C SER A 716 6.38 42.62 11.76
N VAL A 717 6.07 43.51 10.79
CA VAL A 717 7.06 44.28 10.02
C VAL A 717 8.04 45.04 10.93
N LYS A 718 7.54 45.70 11.98
CA LYS A 718 8.36 46.49 12.90
C LYS A 718 9.26 45.61 13.77
N ILE A 719 8.78 44.42 14.14
CA ILE A 719 9.57 43.44 14.91
C ILE A 719 10.68 42.88 14.02
N TYR A 720 10.35 42.35 12.84
CA TYR A 720 11.31 41.75 11.90
C TYR A 720 12.38 42.74 11.41
N GLY A 721 12.03 44.03 11.29
CA GLY A 721 12.97 45.09 10.94
C GLY A 721 13.99 45.44 12.03
N VAL A 722 13.74 45.05 13.30
CA VAL A 722 14.66 45.26 14.43
C VAL A 722 15.37 43.97 14.81
N ASP A 723 14.66 42.84 14.82
CA ASP A 723 15.21 41.50 15.10
C ASP A 723 14.74 40.49 14.04
N ARG A 724 15.70 39.89 13.35
CA ARG A 724 15.48 38.90 12.28
C ARG A 724 15.06 37.52 12.80
N THR A 725 15.07 37.26 14.11
CA THR A 725 14.51 36.03 14.68
C THR A 725 13.01 35.88 14.42
N GLY A 726 12.26 36.99 14.33
CA GLY A 726 10.81 37.02 14.11
C GLY A 726 10.32 36.61 12.71
N LEU A 727 11.12 35.85 11.94
CA LEU A 727 10.83 35.47 10.56
C LEU A 727 9.53 34.66 10.41
N GLU A 728 9.31 33.69 11.31
CA GLU A 728 8.15 32.78 11.29
C GLU A 728 6.85 33.59 11.39
N THR A 729 6.68 34.36 12.47
CA THR A 729 5.52 35.24 12.67
C THR A 729 5.37 36.33 11.61
N PHE A 730 6.45 36.71 10.92
CA PHE A 730 6.34 37.63 9.78
C PHE A 730 5.76 36.94 8.53
N VAL A 731 6.22 35.72 8.22
CA VAL A 731 5.66 34.90 7.14
C VAL A 731 4.20 34.52 7.42
N GLU A 732 3.86 34.11 8.65
CA GLU A 732 2.47 33.85 9.07
C GLU A 732 1.57 35.06 8.86
N CYS A 733 2.00 36.26 9.24
CA CYS A 733 1.21 37.47 9.05
C CYS A 733 0.97 37.80 7.56
N ILE A 734 1.95 37.54 6.70
CA ILE A 734 1.81 37.74 5.24
C ILE A 734 0.77 36.78 4.65
N THR A 735 0.85 35.49 4.99
CA THR A 735 -0.06 34.47 4.44
C THR A 735 -1.46 34.57 5.02
N GLY A 736 -1.61 34.83 6.32
CA GLY A 736 -2.88 35.05 6.98
C GLY A 736 -3.62 36.28 6.45
N PHE A 737 -2.91 37.40 6.26
CA PHE A 737 -3.48 38.60 5.62
C PHE A 737 -4.00 38.30 4.21
N ALA A 738 -3.18 37.66 3.36
CA ALA A 738 -3.58 37.34 2.00
C ALA A 738 -4.81 36.41 1.96
N HIS A 739 -4.85 35.40 2.84
CA HIS A 739 -5.98 34.48 2.94
C HIS A 739 -7.28 35.20 3.33
N HIS A 740 -7.26 36.02 4.39
CA HIS A 740 -8.46 36.73 4.83
C HIS A 740 -8.91 37.79 3.82
N MET A 741 -7.97 38.47 3.15
CA MET A 741 -8.29 39.45 2.09
C MET A 741 -8.99 38.77 0.89
N GLY A 742 -8.46 37.66 0.38
CA GLY A 742 -9.09 36.93 -0.73
C GLY A 742 -10.46 36.35 -0.38
N ASP A 743 -10.62 35.78 0.81
CA ASP A 743 -11.92 35.28 1.31
C ASP A 743 -12.97 36.41 1.44
N CYS A 744 -12.55 37.59 1.90
CA CYS A 744 -13.40 38.80 1.91
C CYS A 744 -13.82 39.23 0.49
N ILE A 745 -12.90 39.28 -0.48
CA ILE A 745 -13.18 39.66 -1.88
C ILE A 745 -14.19 38.69 -2.51
N ILE A 746 -13.95 37.38 -2.40
CA ILE A 746 -14.85 36.32 -2.91
C ILE A 746 -16.28 36.49 -2.39
N HIS A 747 -16.44 36.80 -1.10
CA HIS A 747 -17.75 37.04 -0.50
C HIS A 747 -18.33 38.42 -0.84
N GLY A 748 -17.49 39.43 -1.09
CA GLY A 748 -17.87 40.75 -1.60
C GLY A 748 -18.51 40.66 -2.99
N ILE A 749 -17.85 39.99 -3.94
CA ILE A 749 -18.36 39.70 -5.29
C ILE A 749 -19.73 38.99 -5.19
N ALA A 750 -19.80 37.88 -4.45
CA ALA A 750 -21.03 37.11 -4.30
C ALA A 750 -22.18 37.91 -3.65
N THR A 751 -21.86 38.88 -2.79
CA THR A 751 -22.86 39.77 -2.16
C THR A 751 -23.33 40.86 -3.13
N SER A 752 -22.42 41.44 -3.92
CA SER A 752 -22.73 42.44 -4.95
C SER A 752 -23.73 41.92 -6.00
N HIS A 753 -23.67 40.64 -6.35
CA HIS A 753 -24.61 39.96 -7.25
C HIS A 753 -25.88 39.43 -6.57
N SER A 754 -25.98 39.51 -5.23
CA SER A 754 -27.10 38.97 -4.44
C SER A 754 -28.12 40.00 -3.99
N THR A 755 -27.75 41.29 -3.96
CA THR A 755 -28.66 42.37 -3.54
C THR A 755 -29.78 42.60 -4.56
N ALA A 756 -30.97 42.91 -4.06
CA ALA A 756 -32.11 43.34 -4.87
C ALA A 756 -32.01 44.81 -5.34
N GLN A 757 -31.10 45.59 -4.73
CA GLN A 757 -30.77 46.96 -5.13
C GLN A 757 -29.52 46.92 -6.00
N ILE A 758 -29.69 47.13 -7.31
CA ILE A 758 -28.61 47.02 -8.31
C ILE A 758 -27.55 48.10 -8.07
N GLU A 759 -27.95 49.36 -7.87
CA GLU A 759 -27.04 50.49 -7.64
C GLU A 759 -26.12 50.25 -6.42
N SER A 760 -26.71 49.84 -5.28
CA SER A 760 -25.98 49.47 -4.06
C SER A 760 -25.08 48.23 -4.24
N GLY A 761 -25.40 47.35 -5.19
CA GLY A 761 -24.58 46.19 -5.56
C GLY A 761 -23.37 46.59 -6.41
N GLU A 762 -23.57 47.46 -7.40
CA GLU A 762 -22.49 48.02 -8.21
C GLU A 762 -21.51 48.86 -7.36
N GLU A 763 -22.02 49.65 -6.41
CA GLU A 763 -21.20 50.38 -5.43
C GLU A 763 -20.36 49.44 -4.56
N LEU A 764 -20.97 48.41 -3.95
CA LEU A 764 -20.26 47.40 -3.16
C LEU A 764 -19.22 46.64 -4.00
N GLY A 765 -19.55 46.30 -5.24
CA GLY A 765 -18.64 45.62 -6.17
C GLY A 765 -17.43 46.47 -6.55
N ALA A 766 -17.63 47.78 -6.76
CA ALA A 766 -16.55 48.73 -7.04
C ALA A 766 -15.60 48.91 -5.84
N VAL A 767 -16.15 49.09 -4.63
CA VAL A 767 -15.33 49.19 -3.41
C VAL A 767 -14.58 47.88 -3.16
N CYS A 768 -15.24 46.73 -3.27
CA CYS A 768 -14.62 45.41 -3.11
C CYS A 768 -13.42 45.17 -4.03
N ARG A 769 -13.48 45.66 -5.28
CA ARG A 769 -12.32 45.63 -6.19
C ARG A 769 -11.16 46.50 -5.67
N SER A 770 -11.45 47.74 -5.25
CA SER A 770 -10.45 48.63 -4.63
C SER A 770 -9.79 47.99 -3.40
N THR A 771 -10.59 47.37 -2.52
CA THR A 771 -10.09 46.67 -1.33
C THR A 771 -9.04 45.60 -1.68
N GLY A 772 -9.28 44.83 -2.75
CA GLY A 772 -8.33 43.83 -3.22
C GLY A 772 -7.10 44.39 -3.93
N GLU A 773 -7.26 45.45 -4.73
CA GLU A 773 -6.14 46.18 -5.35
C GLU A 773 -5.21 46.78 -4.28
N SER A 774 -5.78 47.44 -3.26
CA SER A 774 -5.07 47.90 -2.06
C SER A 774 -4.37 46.76 -1.31
N GLY A 775 -4.95 45.56 -1.29
CA GLY A 775 -4.31 44.35 -0.75
C GLY A 775 -3.07 43.90 -1.52
N LEU A 776 -3.09 44.00 -2.86
CA LEU A 776 -1.93 43.75 -3.71
C LEU A 776 -0.85 44.84 -3.57
N GLU A 777 -1.25 46.09 -3.32
CA GLU A 777 -0.34 47.20 -3.02
C GLU A 777 0.41 46.99 -1.69
N VAL A 778 -0.28 46.58 -0.61
CA VAL A 778 0.35 46.18 0.67
C VAL A 778 1.43 45.11 0.45
N LEU A 779 1.11 44.04 -0.28
CA LEU A 779 2.08 42.98 -0.60
C LEU A 779 3.22 43.47 -1.52
N THR A 780 3.00 44.53 -2.31
CA THR A 780 4.02 45.15 -3.17
C THR A 780 4.95 46.07 -2.40
N ALA A 781 4.43 46.83 -1.44
CA ALA A 781 5.21 47.63 -0.51
C ALA A 781 6.14 46.74 0.34
N LEU A 782 5.61 45.62 0.86
CA LEU A 782 6.41 44.61 1.58
C LEU A 782 7.53 44.02 0.72
N GLN A 783 7.29 43.80 -0.58
CA GLN A 783 8.31 43.31 -1.51
C GLN A 783 9.43 44.33 -1.79
N LYS A 784 9.09 45.62 -1.78
CA LYS A 784 10.03 46.73 -2.03
C LYS A 784 10.77 47.21 -0.76
N GLY A 785 10.19 46.96 0.42
CA GLY A 785 10.69 47.48 1.69
C GLY A 785 10.34 48.96 1.95
N ASP A 786 9.39 49.54 1.20
CA ASP A 786 9.07 50.97 1.21
C ASP A 786 7.55 51.21 1.20
N ASN A 787 7.10 52.36 1.70
CA ASN A 787 5.71 52.82 1.88
C ASN A 787 4.74 51.90 2.67
N ILE A 788 5.20 50.77 3.21
CA ILE A 788 4.41 49.69 3.85
C ILE A 788 3.31 50.20 4.80
N LYS A 789 3.59 51.22 5.62
CA LYS A 789 2.58 51.76 6.55
C LYS A 789 1.41 52.41 5.82
N ALA A 790 1.67 53.22 4.79
CA ALA A 790 0.63 53.95 4.08
C ALA A 790 -0.31 53.01 3.32
N GLU A 791 0.22 51.97 2.67
CA GLU A 791 -0.63 50.98 1.98
C GLU A 791 -1.47 50.18 2.98
N ILE A 792 -0.94 49.86 4.18
CA ILE A 792 -1.72 49.21 5.24
C ILE A 792 -2.82 50.14 5.76
N ASP A 793 -2.51 51.41 6.02
CA ASP A 793 -3.51 52.38 6.47
C ASP A 793 -4.60 52.63 5.40
N LYS A 794 -4.24 52.57 4.10
CA LYS A 794 -5.18 52.60 2.96
C LYS A 794 -6.06 51.34 2.92
N ALA A 795 -5.46 50.15 2.99
CA ALA A 795 -6.20 48.89 2.95
C ALA A 795 -7.16 48.71 4.15
N VAL A 796 -6.87 49.30 5.31
CA VAL A 796 -7.82 49.39 6.43
C VAL A 796 -9.06 50.20 6.03
N HIS A 797 -8.87 51.38 5.44
CA HIS A 797 -9.98 52.25 5.03
C HIS A 797 -10.90 51.60 3.97
N ASP A 798 -10.32 50.95 2.96
CA ASP A 798 -11.07 50.25 1.91
C ASP A 798 -11.87 49.05 2.45
N VAL A 799 -11.43 48.41 3.55
CA VAL A 799 -12.18 47.34 4.24
C VAL A 799 -13.30 47.94 5.10
N GLU A 800 -13.04 49.02 5.84
CA GLU A 800 -14.06 49.70 6.66
C GLU A 800 -15.22 50.22 5.80
N GLU A 801 -14.95 50.76 4.61
CA GLU A 801 -15.97 51.23 3.68
C GLU A 801 -16.77 50.07 3.04
N LEU A 802 -16.11 48.96 2.71
CA LEU A 802 -16.79 47.73 2.27
C LEU A 802 -17.74 47.22 3.36
N MET A 803 -17.33 47.26 4.63
CA MET A 803 -18.20 46.89 5.76
C MET A 803 -19.38 47.85 5.91
N ARG A 804 -19.17 49.17 5.72
CA ARG A 804 -20.25 50.18 5.76
C ARG A 804 -21.32 49.91 4.69
N LEU A 805 -20.91 49.55 3.47
CA LEU A 805 -21.83 49.20 2.39
C LEU A 805 -22.53 47.86 2.61
N ALA A 806 -21.84 46.87 3.20
CA ALA A 806 -22.45 45.59 3.56
C ALA A 806 -23.55 45.75 4.64
N ASP A 807 -23.31 46.53 5.70
CA ASP A 807 -24.31 46.76 6.76
C ASP A 807 -25.59 47.42 6.22
N ALA A 808 -25.46 48.34 5.26
CA ALA A 808 -26.60 48.99 4.60
C ALA A 808 -27.52 48.01 3.85
N LEU A 809 -26.99 46.85 3.40
CA LEU A 809 -27.71 45.81 2.67
C LEU A 809 -28.35 44.73 3.56
N VAL A 810 -28.21 44.80 4.89
CA VAL A 810 -28.83 43.84 5.81
C VAL A 810 -30.36 44.03 5.86
N PRO A 811 -31.18 42.99 5.59
CA PRO A 811 -32.64 43.12 5.56
C PRO A 811 -33.26 43.54 6.89
N LYS A 812 -33.97 44.68 6.90
CA LYS A 812 -34.66 45.22 8.08
C LYS A 812 -36.08 44.63 8.16
N ALA A 813 -36.33 43.83 9.20
CA ALA A 813 -37.49 42.94 9.30
C ALA A 813 -38.70 43.59 10.02
N ASP A 814 -39.39 44.51 9.34
CA ASP A 814 -40.50 45.28 9.92
C ASP A 814 -41.85 44.53 9.98
N ASP A 815 -42.15 43.62 9.03
CA ASP A 815 -43.51 43.08 8.80
C ASP A 815 -43.84 41.70 9.44
N ILE A 816 -43.25 41.38 10.60
CA ILE A 816 -43.69 40.22 11.42
C ILE A 816 -44.11 40.69 12.83
N LYS A 817 -45.41 40.56 13.12
CA LYS A 817 -46.01 40.81 14.44
C LYS A 817 -45.36 39.91 15.49
N ALA A 818 -44.86 40.51 16.56
CA ALA A 818 -43.82 39.91 17.39
C ALA A 818 -44.32 38.94 18.48
N GLU A 819 -45.63 38.75 18.66
CA GLU A 819 -46.19 38.13 19.87
C GLU A 819 -46.49 36.62 19.72
N ASP A 820 -46.98 36.14 18.55
CA ASP A 820 -47.44 34.75 18.39
C ASP A 820 -46.34 33.72 18.00
N MET A 821 -45.23 34.15 17.40
CA MET A 821 -44.27 33.23 16.72
C MET A 821 -43.69 32.13 17.60
N GLY A 822 -43.52 32.35 18.91
CA GLY A 822 -43.02 31.34 19.84
C GLY A 822 -44.07 30.27 20.14
N ASP A 823 -45.29 30.70 20.47
CA ASP A 823 -46.41 29.81 20.79
C ASP A 823 -46.87 29.04 19.55
N MET A 824 -46.76 29.61 18.35
CA MET A 824 -47.02 28.88 17.10
C MET A 824 -46.15 27.62 16.96
N VAL A 825 -44.86 27.65 17.34
CA VAL A 825 -43.98 26.47 17.24
C VAL A 825 -44.40 25.38 18.23
N ASP A 826 -44.58 25.72 19.51
CA ASP A 826 -44.96 24.72 20.52
C ASP A 826 -46.41 24.21 20.33
N ASN A 827 -47.31 25.02 19.74
CA ASN A 827 -48.64 24.58 19.34
C ASN A 827 -48.61 23.64 18.13
N GLU A 828 -47.82 23.92 17.09
CA GLU A 828 -47.72 23.06 15.91
C GLU A 828 -47.05 21.72 16.24
N MET A 829 -45.99 21.73 17.06
CA MET A 829 -45.36 20.51 17.56
C MET A 829 -46.35 19.66 18.39
N GLN A 830 -47.21 20.29 19.20
CA GLN A 830 -48.28 19.59 19.92
C GLN A 830 -49.38 19.05 18.98
N SER A 831 -49.79 19.83 17.98
CA SER A 831 -50.77 19.42 16.96
C SER A 831 -50.28 18.19 16.20
N THR A 832 -49.04 18.25 15.71
CA THR A 832 -48.31 17.14 15.07
C THR A 832 -48.25 15.91 15.99
N THR A 833 -47.90 16.09 17.27
CA THR A 833 -47.85 14.98 18.25
C THR A 833 -49.21 14.30 18.40
N ARG A 834 -50.30 15.08 18.55
CA ARG A 834 -51.67 14.56 18.68
C ARG A 834 -52.13 13.82 17.42
N ALA A 835 -51.77 14.31 16.23
CA ALA A 835 -52.09 13.63 14.97
C ALA A 835 -51.43 12.24 14.88
N ILE A 836 -50.17 12.11 15.30
CA ILE A 836 -49.46 10.82 15.34
C ILE A 836 -50.07 9.89 16.39
N GLU A 837 -50.45 10.40 17.57
CA GLU A 837 -51.09 9.60 18.63
C GLU A 837 -52.48 9.07 18.19
N GLN A 838 -53.29 9.89 17.52
CA GLN A 838 -54.58 9.48 16.96
C GLN A 838 -54.40 8.48 15.81
N ALA A 839 -53.40 8.67 14.96
CA ALA A 839 -53.07 7.73 13.89
C ALA A 839 -52.64 6.36 14.47
N ALA A 840 -51.76 6.35 15.46
CA ALA A 840 -51.33 5.14 16.16
C ALA A 840 -52.51 4.39 16.80
N ALA A 841 -53.35 5.09 17.57
CA ALA A 841 -54.49 4.49 18.26
C ALA A 841 -55.50 3.85 17.29
N ARG A 842 -55.75 4.48 16.13
CA ARG A 842 -56.60 3.89 15.09
C ARG A 842 -55.98 2.67 14.41
N ILE A 843 -54.66 2.64 14.20
CA ILE A 843 -53.98 1.46 13.63
C ILE A 843 -54.04 0.29 14.63
N GLU A 844 -53.90 0.53 15.94
CA GLU A 844 -54.10 -0.49 16.97
C GLU A 844 -55.56 -0.97 17.07
N GLU A 845 -56.55 -0.07 16.89
CA GLU A 845 -57.97 -0.46 16.79
C GLU A 845 -58.24 -1.32 15.55
N MET A 846 -57.72 -0.92 14.38
CA MET A 846 -57.83 -1.70 13.15
C MET A 846 -57.16 -3.07 13.27
N LEU A 847 -56.03 -3.17 13.98
CA LEU A 847 -55.34 -4.43 14.24
C LEU A 847 -56.20 -5.38 15.07
N GLN A 848 -56.96 -4.86 16.04
CA GLN A 848 -57.86 -5.68 16.83
C GLN A 848 -59.08 -6.14 16.01
N ARG A 849 -59.76 -5.24 15.28
CA ARG A 849 -60.87 -5.63 14.38
C ARG A 849 -60.43 -6.64 13.31
N THR A 850 -59.24 -6.45 12.74
CA THR A 850 -58.65 -7.36 11.74
C THR A 850 -58.56 -8.79 12.25
N ARG A 851 -58.29 -9.00 13.55
CA ARG A 851 -58.22 -10.32 14.22
C ARG A 851 -59.57 -10.96 14.49
N GLU A 852 -60.66 -10.20 14.37
CA GLU A 852 -62.04 -10.65 14.58
C GLU A 852 -62.74 -10.90 13.23
N ASP A 853 -62.48 -10.06 12.23
CA ASP A 853 -63.13 -10.12 10.90
C ASP A 853 -62.42 -11.03 9.87
N ASN A 854 -61.08 -11.13 9.89
CA ASN A 854 -60.32 -11.90 8.90
C ASN A 854 -59.94 -13.30 9.40
N THR A 855 -59.79 -14.26 8.47
CA THR A 855 -59.34 -15.63 8.79
C THR A 855 -58.24 -16.13 7.85
N GLY A 856 -57.50 -17.15 8.28
CA GLY A 856 -56.45 -17.78 7.48
C GLY A 856 -55.29 -16.84 7.14
N ILE A 857 -54.77 -16.97 5.92
CA ILE A 857 -53.55 -16.26 5.46
C ILE A 857 -53.78 -14.75 5.32
N GLN A 858 -54.99 -14.31 4.98
CA GLN A 858 -55.34 -12.88 4.89
C GLN A 858 -55.22 -12.18 6.25
N LEU A 859 -55.58 -12.86 7.35
CA LEU A 859 -55.34 -12.37 8.71
C LEU A 859 -53.84 -12.24 9.01
N GLU A 860 -53.03 -13.23 8.66
CA GLU A 860 -51.57 -13.20 8.92
C GLU A 860 -50.89 -12.03 8.20
N VAL A 861 -51.23 -11.81 6.93
CA VAL A 861 -50.72 -10.68 6.14
C VAL A 861 -51.18 -9.34 6.72
N ASN A 862 -52.48 -9.17 6.95
CA ASN A 862 -53.05 -7.89 7.39
C ASN A 862 -52.56 -7.49 8.80
N ALA A 863 -52.54 -8.43 9.75
CA ALA A 863 -52.03 -8.16 11.10
C ALA A 863 -50.55 -7.74 11.07
N ARG A 864 -49.71 -8.45 10.31
CA ARG A 864 -48.27 -8.17 10.18
C ARG A 864 -47.97 -6.82 9.51
N ILE A 865 -48.86 -6.33 8.65
CA ILE A 865 -48.78 -4.99 8.06
C ILE A 865 -49.15 -3.92 9.09
N LEU A 866 -50.26 -4.10 9.84
CA LEU A 866 -50.70 -3.16 10.86
C LEU A 866 -49.76 -3.08 12.06
N ASP A 867 -49.18 -4.21 12.51
CA ASP A 867 -48.14 -4.25 13.54
C ASP A 867 -46.92 -3.39 13.10
N ALA A 868 -46.49 -3.51 11.84
CA ALA A 868 -45.37 -2.71 11.31
C ALA A 868 -45.72 -1.20 11.18
N CYS A 869 -46.95 -0.87 10.79
CA CYS A 869 -47.41 0.52 10.75
C CYS A 869 -47.52 1.14 12.15
N THR A 870 -47.90 0.32 13.15
CA THR A 870 -47.94 0.72 14.56
C THR A 870 -46.52 1.00 15.10
N ASP A 871 -45.56 0.13 14.80
CA ASP A 871 -44.13 0.35 15.09
C ASP A 871 -43.63 1.68 14.50
N LEU A 872 -44.02 1.98 13.25
CA LEU A 872 -43.64 3.22 12.57
C LEU A 872 -44.21 4.46 13.28
N MET A 873 -45.51 4.48 13.62
CA MET A 873 -46.09 5.62 14.35
C MET A 873 -45.43 5.84 15.72
N LYS A 874 -45.07 4.75 16.43
CA LYS A 874 -44.35 4.83 17.71
C LYS A 874 -42.97 5.48 17.56
N ALA A 875 -42.22 5.11 16.52
CA ALA A 875 -40.94 5.74 16.20
C ALA A 875 -41.10 7.23 15.81
N VAL A 876 -42.13 7.57 15.01
CA VAL A 876 -42.39 8.96 14.58
C VAL A 876 -42.76 9.85 15.78
N ARG A 877 -43.57 9.35 16.73
CA ARG A 877 -43.93 10.10 17.94
C ARG A 877 -42.69 10.42 18.78
N ILE A 878 -41.80 9.44 18.97
CA ILE A 878 -40.53 9.62 19.69
C ILE A 878 -39.66 10.69 18.99
N LEU A 879 -39.60 10.68 17.66
CA LEU A 879 -38.85 11.71 16.92
C LEU A 879 -39.40 13.13 17.14
N VAL A 880 -40.72 13.34 17.07
CA VAL A 880 -41.32 14.66 17.29
C VAL A 880 -41.12 15.12 18.73
N GLU A 881 -41.27 14.24 19.73
CA GLU A 881 -40.92 14.57 21.12
C GLU A 881 -39.47 15.04 21.25
N LYS A 882 -38.51 14.31 20.66
CA LYS A 882 -37.08 14.67 20.75
C LYS A 882 -36.74 15.92 19.95
N SER A 883 -37.47 16.20 18.86
CA SER A 883 -37.35 17.46 18.11
C SER A 883 -37.74 18.64 19.00
N ARG A 884 -38.87 18.56 19.72
CA ARG A 884 -39.28 19.55 20.72
C ARG A 884 -38.30 19.68 21.89
N ASP A 885 -37.73 18.56 22.37
CA ASP A 885 -36.70 18.58 23.41
C ASP A 885 -35.43 19.34 22.94
N LEU A 886 -35.05 19.17 21.66
CA LEU A 886 -33.96 19.92 21.03
C LEU A 886 -34.28 21.41 20.86
N GLN A 887 -35.49 21.79 20.48
CA GLN A 887 -35.87 23.20 20.40
C GLN A 887 -35.70 23.92 21.74
N LYS A 888 -36.05 23.25 22.85
CA LYS A 888 -35.84 23.76 24.21
C LYS A 888 -34.35 23.90 24.56
N GLU A 889 -33.50 22.97 24.10
CA GLU A 889 -32.04 23.08 24.24
C GLU A 889 -31.48 24.29 23.45
N ILE A 890 -31.90 24.47 22.20
CA ILE A 890 -31.48 25.58 21.32
C ILE A 890 -31.87 26.93 21.92
N ILE A 891 -33.12 27.09 22.38
CA ILE A 891 -33.59 28.31 23.05
C ILE A 891 -32.78 28.60 24.32
N ALA A 892 -32.58 27.58 25.17
CA ALA A 892 -31.87 27.75 26.45
C ALA A 892 -30.40 28.18 26.26
N GLN A 893 -29.74 27.69 25.20
CA GLN A 893 -28.36 28.04 24.85
C GLN A 893 -28.25 29.36 24.07
N GLY A 894 -29.16 29.62 23.13
CA GLY A 894 -29.04 30.69 22.14
C GLY A 894 -29.68 32.03 22.53
N ARG A 895 -30.52 32.09 23.57
CA ARG A 895 -31.28 33.31 23.91
C ARG A 895 -30.46 34.45 24.52
N GLY A 896 -29.36 34.15 25.22
CA GLY A 896 -28.68 35.14 26.07
C GLY A 896 -29.63 35.73 27.12
N THR A 897 -29.93 37.03 27.00
CA THR A 897 -30.93 37.76 27.79
C THR A 897 -32.27 37.98 27.07
N SER A 898 -32.40 37.64 25.78
CA SER A 898 -33.65 37.79 25.02
C SER A 898 -34.71 36.76 25.44
N SER A 899 -35.97 37.10 25.19
CA SER A 899 -37.12 36.19 25.36
C SER A 899 -37.15 35.09 24.28
N VAL A 900 -37.98 34.08 24.51
CA VAL A 900 -38.19 32.95 23.57
C VAL A 900 -38.78 33.44 22.25
N THR A 901 -39.76 34.35 22.31
CA THR A 901 -40.44 34.91 21.13
C THR A 901 -39.50 35.79 20.31
N GLU A 902 -38.66 36.60 20.96
CA GLU A 902 -37.60 37.35 20.27
C GLU A 902 -36.56 36.42 19.61
N PHE A 903 -36.22 35.30 20.23
CA PHE A 903 -35.29 34.32 19.64
C PHE A 903 -35.87 33.72 18.35
N TYR A 904 -37.14 33.32 18.33
CA TYR A 904 -37.79 32.85 17.09
C TYR A 904 -38.01 33.98 16.06
N LYS A 905 -38.26 35.23 16.46
CA LYS A 905 -38.32 36.38 15.53
C LYS A 905 -36.96 36.66 14.88
N LYS A 906 -35.87 36.68 15.65
CA LYS A 906 -34.48 36.82 15.16
C LYS A 906 -34.03 35.69 14.22
N ASN A 907 -34.80 34.61 14.12
CA ASN A 907 -34.48 33.44 13.30
C ASN A 907 -35.65 33.03 12.39
N HIS A 908 -36.51 33.97 11.95
CA HIS A 908 -37.82 33.66 11.36
C HIS A 908 -37.82 32.61 10.23
N ARG A 909 -36.92 32.70 9.23
CA ARG A 909 -36.85 31.70 8.13
C ARG A 909 -36.60 30.26 8.61
N TRP A 910 -35.88 30.10 9.72
CA TRP A 910 -35.66 28.80 10.36
C TRP A 910 -36.91 28.34 11.13
N THR A 911 -37.58 29.25 11.83
CA THR A 911 -38.87 29.04 12.49
C THR A 911 -39.94 28.55 11.49
N GLU A 912 -40.01 29.17 10.31
CA GLU A 912 -40.93 28.83 9.22
C GLU A 912 -40.64 27.43 8.64
N GLY A 913 -39.36 27.13 8.34
CA GLY A 913 -38.96 25.80 7.86
C GLY A 913 -39.18 24.68 8.88
N LEU A 914 -39.07 24.98 10.17
CA LEU A 914 -39.39 24.07 11.28
C LEU A 914 -40.90 23.79 11.38
N LEU A 915 -41.73 24.84 11.30
CA LEU A 915 -43.20 24.73 11.28
C LEU A 915 -43.71 23.93 10.08
N SER A 916 -43.17 24.21 8.89
CA SER A 916 -43.53 23.50 7.66
C SER A 916 -43.22 22.00 7.75
N ALA A 917 -42.02 21.65 8.22
CA ALA A 917 -41.61 20.25 8.37
C ALA A 917 -42.43 19.49 9.44
N ALA A 918 -42.85 20.15 10.52
CA ALA A 918 -43.74 19.55 11.51
C ALA A 918 -45.11 19.20 10.90
N LYS A 919 -45.72 20.14 10.17
CA LYS A 919 -46.99 19.93 9.45
C LYS A 919 -46.93 18.76 8.46
N ALA A 920 -45.83 18.66 7.71
CA ALA A 920 -45.61 17.55 6.76
C ALA A 920 -45.62 16.18 7.45
N VAL A 921 -44.94 16.06 8.61
CA VAL A 921 -44.93 14.82 9.42
C VAL A 921 -46.32 14.47 9.95
N GLY A 922 -47.08 15.46 10.43
CA GLY A 922 -48.45 15.26 10.90
C GLY A 922 -49.39 14.76 9.80
N TRP A 923 -49.33 15.39 8.62
CA TRP A 923 -50.12 14.98 7.46
C TRP A 923 -49.74 13.58 6.95
N ALA A 924 -48.44 13.27 6.85
CA ALA A 924 -47.98 11.95 6.41
C ALA A 924 -48.41 10.83 7.38
N ALA A 925 -48.41 11.10 8.71
CA ALA A 925 -48.91 10.17 9.72
C ALA A 925 -50.42 9.89 9.57
N THR A 926 -51.24 10.93 9.34
CA THR A 926 -52.67 10.74 9.06
C THR A 926 -52.90 9.96 7.76
N THR A 927 -52.15 10.29 6.70
CA THR A 927 -52.30 9.67 5.37
C THR A 927 -51.96 8.17 5.38
N LEU A 928 -50.92 7.75 6.11
CA LEU A 928 -50.62 6.31 6.26
C LEU A 928 -51.72 5.56 7.03
N MET A 929 -52.35 6.18 8.04
CA MET A 929 -53.47 5.57 8.77
C MET A 929 -54.72 5.41 7.87
N GLU A 930 -55.03 6.41 7.04
CA GLU A 930 -56.12 6.31 6.07
C GLU A 930 -55.83 5.29 4.96
N SER A 931 -54.58 5.17 4.51
CA SER A 931 -54.17 4.13 3.54
C SER A 931 -54.30 2.73 4.15
N ALA A 932 -53.91 2.55 5.42
CA ALA A 932 -54.09 1.30 6.14
C ALA A 932 -55.58 0.91 6.27
N ASP A 933 -56.45 1.85 6.65
CA ASP A 933 -57.90 1.62 6.74
C ASP A 933 -58.51 1.15 5.40
N LYS A 934 -58.13 1.79 4.29
CA LYS A 934 -58.57 1.38 2.94
C LYS A 934 -58.08 -0.02 2.57
N VAL A 935 -56.80 -0.34 2.83
CA VAL A 935 -56.23 -1.67 2.54
C VAL A 935 -56.90 -2.76 3.38
N MET A 936 -57.19 -2.50 4.66
CA MET A 936 -57.89 -3.47 5.52
C MET A 936 -59.33 -3.73 5.07
N LYS A 937 -59.99 -2.74 4.46
CA LYS A 937 -61.33 -2.86 3.85
C LYS A 937 -61.33 -3.50 2.46
N GLY A 938 -60.17 -3.70 1.84
CA GLY A 938 -60.04 -4.10 0.43
C GLY A 938 -60.36 -2.99 -0.57
N GLU A 939 -60.48 -1.74 -0.12
CA GLU A 939 -60.76 -0.55 -0.95
C GLU A 939 -59.47 0.14 -1.45
N GLY A 940 -58.32 -0.13 -0.80
CA GLY A 940 -57.02 0.48 -1.10
C GLY A 940 -55.96 -0.53 -1.52
N LYS A 941 -54.93 -0.06 -2.22
CA LYS A 941 -53.84 -0.90 -2.74
C LYS A 941 -52.67 -1.02 -1.76
N LEU A 942 -52.03 -2.19 -1.73
CA LEU A 942 -50.83 -2.45 -0.92
C LEU A 942 -49.69 -1.47 -1.25
N GLU A 943 -49.56 -1.06 -2.52
CA GLU A 943 -48.55 -0.09 -2.97
C GLU A 943 -48.72 1.30 -2.33
N GLU A 944 -49.94 1.69 -1.94
CA GLU A 944 -50.19 2.98 -1.28
C GLU A 944 -49.50 3.05 0.08
N LEU A 945 -49.44 1.94 0.82
CA LEU A 945 -48.71 1.85 2.10
C LEU A 945 -47.20 1.99 1.91
N ILE A 946 -46.65 1.51 0.78
CA ILE A 946 -45.24 1.68 0.43
C ILE A 946 -44.94 3.17 0.19
N VAL A 947 -45.82 3.89 -0.51
CA VAL A 947 -45.66 5.34 -0.76
C VAL A 947 -45.83 6.14 0.53
N CYS A 948 -46.91 5.90 1.30
CA CYS A 948 -47.20 6.66 2.53
C CYS A 948 -46.13 6.46 3.61
N SER A 949 -45.56 5.26 3.74
CA SER A 949 -44.45 5.03 4.68
C SER A 949 -43.15 5.70 4.22
N GLN A 950 -42.88 5.77 2.92
CA GLN A 950 -41.74 6.53 2.38
C GLN A 950 -41.91 8.05 2.58
N GLU A 951 -43.14 8.57 2.46
CA GLU A 951 -43.45 9.99 2.70
C GLU A 951 -43.28 10.39 4.18
N ILE A 952 -43.60 9.48 5.11
CA ILE A 952 -43.24 9.64 6.53
C ILE A 952 -41.72 9.73 6.69
N ALA A 953 -40.93 8.89 6.02
CA ALA A 953 -39.47 8.95 6.10
C ALA A 953 -38.90 10.25 5.49
N ALA A 954 -39.51 10.78 4.42
CA ALA A 954 -39.10 12.03 3.79
C ALA A 954 -39.41 13.26 4.68
N SER A 955 -40.66 13.42 5.11
CA SER A 955 -41.09 14.51 5.99
C SER A 955 -40.36 14.50 7.35
N THR A 956 -40.12 13.33 7.93
CA THR A 956 -39.33 13.23 9.17
C THR A 956 -37.85 13.55 8.98
N ALA A 957 -37.26 13.25 7.81
CA ALA A 957 -35.91 13.71 7.48
C ALA A 957 -35.86 15.25 7.32
N GLN A 958 -36.87 15.86 6.68
CA GLN A 958 -36.99 17.32 6.59
C GLN A 958 -37.05 17.97 7.99
N LEU A 959 -37.82 17.40 8.91
CA LEU A 959 -37.91 17.88 10.30
C LEU A 959 -36.56 17.82 11.04
N VAL A 960 -35.79 16.75 10.83
CA VAL A 960 -34.42 16.61 11.40
C VAL A 960 -33.47 17.64 10.81
N VAL A 961 -33.54 17.91 9.50
CA VAL A 961 -32.73 18.94 8.84
C VAL A 961 -33.08 20.33 9.37
N SER A 962 -34.37 20.68 9.42
CA SER A 962 -34.85 21.97 9.97
C SER A 962 -34.38 22.17 11.42
N SER A 963 -34.56 21.17 12.29
CA SER A 963 -34.10 21.26 13.69
C SER A 963 -32.57 21.31 13.84
N ARG A 964 -31.77 20.89 12.85
CA ARG A 964 -30.30 20.93 12.90
C ARG A 964 -29.72 22.34 12.80
N VAL A 965 -30.36 23.24 12.05
CA VAL A 965 -29.76 24.52 11.58
C VAL A 965 -29.26 25.42 12.72
N LYS A 966 -29.90 25.38 13.90
CA LYS A 966 -29.51 26.18 15.07
C LYS A 966 -29.00 25.33 16.25
N ALA A 967 -28.78 24.03 16.05
CA ALA A 967 -28.23 23.13 17.07
C ALA A 967 -26.71 23.27 17.20
N GLN A 968 -26.19 23.31 18.44
CA GLN A 968 -24.76 23.37 18.68
C GLN A 968 -24.03 22.09 18.21
N LYS A 969 -22.78 22.24 17.75
CA LYS A 969 -21.90 21.13 17.39
C LYS A 969 -21.66 20.24 18.62
N GLY A 970 -22.25 19.04 18.64
CA GLY A 970 -22.19 18.12 19.78
C GLY A 970 -23.43 18.10 20.69
N SER A 971 -24.51 18.79 20.32
CA SER A 971 -25.80 18.79 21.06
C SER A 971 -26.30 17.37 21.39
N LYS A 972 -26.62 17.14 22.67
CA LYS A 972 -27.13 15.84 23.15
C LYS A 972 -28.58 15.59 22.72
N CYS A 973 -29.41 16.64 22.63
CA CYS A 973 -30.74 16.47 22.04
C CYS A 973 -30.67 16.23 20.52
N MET A 974 -29.72 16.82 19.80
CA MET A 974 -29.52 16.54 18.37
C MET A 974 -29.10 15.09 18.11
N GLN A 975 -28.29 14.49 18.99
CA GLN A 975 -27.99 13.05 18.92
C GLN A 975 -29.26 12.18 19.07
N LYS A 976 -30.12 12.48 20.05
CA LYS A 976 -31.39 11.76 20.26
C LYS A 976 -32.38 11.91 19.08
N VAL A 977 -32.51 13.11 18.53
CA VAL A 977 -33.27 13.36 17.28
C VAL A 977 -32.71 12.51 16.13
N SER A 978 -31.39 12.47 16.02
CA SER A 978 -30.69 11.71 14.99
C SER A 978 -30.82 10.19 15.17
N GLU A 979 -31.00 9.70 16.39
CA GLU A 979 -31.28 8.29 16.71
C GLU A 979 -32.71 7.91 16.35
N ALA A 980 -33.71 8.66 16.84
CA ALA A 980 -35.12 8.42 16.53
C ALA A 980 -35.40 8.46 15.00
N SER A 981 -34.70 9.31 14.26
CA SER A 981 -34.76 9.33 12.79
C SER A 981 -34.28 8.03 12.11
N LYS A 982 -33.25 7.36 12.66
CA LYS A 982 -32.86 6.01 12.19
C LYS A 982 -33.93 4.97 12.55
N GLU A 983 -34.59 5.12 13.70
CA GLU A 983 -35.66 4.22 14.13
C GLU A 983 -36.89 4.32 13.21
N VAL A 984 -37.32 5.54 12.85
CA VAL A 984 -38.35 5.80 11.82
C VAL A 984 -37.96 5.19 10.47
N SER A 985 -36.71 5.37 10.05
CA SER A 985 -36.19 4.79 8.79
C SER A 985 -36.23 3.25 8.81
N SER A 986 -35.89 2.64 9.95
CA SER A 986 -35.92 1.19 10.17
C SER A 986 -37.35 0.64 10.16
N ALA A 987 -38.28 1.30 10.87
CA ALA A 987 -39.69 0.93 10.90
C ALA A 987 -40.36 1.11 9.53
N THR A 988 -39.99 2.14 8.76
CA THR A 988 -40.39 2.31 7.35
C THR A 988 -39.94 1.10 6.51
N GLY A 989 -38.70 0.66 6.69
CA GLY A 989 -38.18 -0.56 6.08
C GLY A 989 -38.98 -1.81 6.46
N LYS A 990 -39.40 -1.95 7.72
CA LYS A 990 -40.30 -3.04 8.17
C LYS A 990 -41.65 -2.99 7.44
N VAL A 991 -42.29 -1.82 7.35
CA VAL A 991 -43.59 -1.67 6.66
C VAL A 991 -43.47 -2.11 5.20
N VAL A 992 -42.51 -1.56 4.45
CA VAL A 992 -42.30 -1.93 3.04
C VAL A 992 -41.98 -3.42 2.87
N ALA A 993 -41.24 -4.04 3.80
CA ALA A 993 -40.97 -5.47 3.77
C ALA A 993 -42.21 -6.33 4.07
N SER A 994 -42.99 -6.00 5.10
CA SER A 994 -44.25 -6.70 5.43
C SER A 994 -45.26 -6.59 4.28
N VAL A 995 -45.42 -5.41 3.69
CA VAL A 995 -46.34 -5.16 2.58
C VAL A 995 -45.93 -5.94 1.32
N LYS A 996 -44.65 -5.96 0.95
CA LYS A 996 -44.16 -6.78 -0.17
C LYS A 996 -44.30 -8.28 0.06
N THR A 997 -44.01 -8.75 1.28
CA THR A 997 -44.24 -10.16 1.65
C THR A 997 -45.74 -10.49 1.53
N GLY A 998 -46.61 -9.56 1.92
CA GLY A 998 -48.05 -9.67 1.80
C GLY A 998 -48.54 -9.79 0.36
N SER A 999 -48.09 -8.91 -0.56
CA SER A 999 -48.50 -8.99 -1.96
C SER A 999 -48.06 -10.31 -2.59
N GLN A 1000 -46.80 -10.74 -2.36
CA GLN A 1000 -46.29 -12.01 -2.87
C GLN A 1000 -47.14 -13.22 -2.41
N ILE A 1001 -47.54 -13.28 -1.14
CA ILE A 1001 -48.37 -14.37 -0.62
C ILE A 1001 -49.78 -14.37 -1.24
N ILE A 1002 -50.33 -13.20 -1.59
CA ILE A 1002 -51.63 -13.06 -2.26
C ILE A 1002 -51.53 -13.38 -3.76
N GLU A 1003 -50.45 -12.96 -4.42
CA GLU A 1003 -50.12 -13.26 -5.82
C GLU A 1003 -49.89 -14.77 -6.03
N GLU A 1004 -49.17 -15.44 -5.13
CA GLU A 1004 -48.91 -16.89 -5.18
C GLU A 1004 -50.20 -17.72 -5.10
N GLN A 1005 -51.22 -17.27 -4.35
CA GLN A 1005 -52.55 -17.91 -4.34
C GLN A 1005 -53.35 -17.70 -5.64
N THR A 1006 -52.96 -16.74 -6.47
CA THR A 1006 -53.68 -16.34 -7.69
C THR A 1006 -53.13 -17.04 -8.95
N LEU A 1007 -52.06 -17.83 -8.83
CA LEU A 1007 -51.50 -18.63 -9.92
C LEU A 1007 -52.47 -19.74 -10.37
N MET A 1008 -53.03 -19.59 -11.57
CA MET A 1008 -53.97 -20.55 -12.14
C MET A 1008 -53.33 -21.94 -12.36
N ASP A 1009 -54.09 -22.99 -12.09
CA ASP A 1009 -53.68 -24.38 -12.35
C ASP A 1009 -53.70 -24.70 -13.86
N PHE A 1010 -52.60 -24.39 -14.53
CA PHE A 1010 -52.43 -24.64 -15.97
C PHE A 1010 -52.41 -26.14 -16.33
N SER A 1011 -52.30 -27.05 -15.35
CA SER A 1011 -52.12 -28.51 -15.54
C SER A 1011 -53.29 -29.22 -16.22
N LYS A 1012 -54.45 -28.54 -16.37
CA LYS A 1012 -55.71 -29.12 -16.87
C LYS A 1012 -56.17 -28.58 -18.23
N LEU A 1013 -55.39 -27.72 -18.88
CA LEU A 1013 -55.78 -27.06 -20.15
C LEU A 1013 -55.35 -27.87 -21.39
N PRO A 1014 -56.25 -28.12 -22.36
CA PRO A 1014 -55.88 -28.66 -23.67
C PRO A 1014 -55.00 -27.69 -24.46
N LEU A 1015 -54.01 -28.22 -25.20
CA LEU A 1015 -52.95 -27.46 -25.89
C LEU A 1015 -53.43 -26.22 -26.69
N MET A 1016 -54.55 -26.32 -27.41
CA MET A 1016 -55.13 -25.18 -28.15
C MET A 1016 -55.62 -24.07 -27.22
N GLN A 1017 -56.24 -24.44 -26.10
CA GLN A 1017 -56.76 -23.52 -25.10
C GLN A 1017 -55.61 -22.87 -24.31
N THR A 1018 -54.56 -23.63 -24.00
CA THR A 1018 -53.30 -23.10 -23.45
C THR A 1018 -52.69 -22.05 -24.39
N LYS A 1019 -52.64 -22.33 -25.69
CA LYS A 1019 -52.07 -21.38 -26.68
C LYS A 1019 -52.95 -20.13 -26.91
N MET A 1020 -54.27 -20.26 -26.80
CA MET A 1020 -55.16 -19.09 -26.78
C MET A 1020 -54.92 -18.22 -25.54
N GLN A 1021 -54.76 -18.83 -24.36
CA GLN A 1021 -54.43 -18.10 -23.13
C GLN A 1021 -53.03 -17.49 -23.17
N GLU A 1022 -52.03 -18.18 -23.72
CA GLU A 1022 -50.68 -17.65 -23.97
C GLU A 1022 -50.76 -16.34 -24.78
N MET A 1023 -51.49 -16.35 -25.90
CA MET A 1023 -51.66 -15.18 -26.76
C MET A 1023 -52.45 -14.06 -26.06
N GLN A 1024 -53.47 -14.39 -25.25
CA GLN A 1024 -54.21 -13.41 -24.44
C GLN A 1024 -53.35 -12.78 -23.33
N LEU A 1025 -52.47 -13.56 -22.70
CA LEU A 1025 -51.51 -13.07 -21.71
C LEU A 1025 -50.44 -12.20 -22.37
N GLN A 1026 -49.94 -12.56 -23.56
CA GLN A 1026 -49.02 -11.71 -24.34
C GLN A 1026 -49.66 -10.36 -24.69
N VAL A 1027 -50.92 -10.33 -25.10
CA VAL A 1027 -51.67 -9.09 -25.31
C VAL A 1027 -51.79 -8.29 -24.01
N ARG A 1028 -52.15 -8.93 -22.88
CA ARG A 1028 -52.30 -8.23 -21.60
C ARG A 1028 -50.97 -7.70 -21.04
N VAL A 1029 -49.84 -8.34 -21.32
CA VAL A 1029 -48.50 -7.82 -21.01
C VAL A 1029 -48.24 -6.53 -21.78
N LEU A 1030 -48.50 -6.50 -23.10
CA LEU A 1030 -48.30 -5.30 -23.93
C LEU A 1030 -49.24 -4.14 -23.53
N GLU A 1031 -50.46 -4.44 -23.06
CA GLU A 1031 -51.35 -3.44 -22.46
C GLU A 1031 -50.76 -2.86 -21.16
N LEU A 1032 -50.29 -3.72 -20.24
CA LEU A 1032 -49.71 -3.32 -18.96
C LEU A 1032 -48.39 -2.55 -19.10
N GLU A 1033 -47.53 -2.90 -20.07
CA GLU A 1033 -46.32 -2.14 -20.39
C GLU A 1033 -46.64 -0.71 -20.85
N LYS A 1034 -47.69 -0.56 -21.68
CA LYS A 1034 -48.18 0.73 -22.16
C LYS A 1034 -48.87 1.55 -21.05
N GLU A 1035 -49.66 0.91 -20.18
CA GLU A 1035 -50.24 1.54 -18.99
C GLU A 1035 -49.11 2.06 -18.05
N LEU A 1036 -48.07 1.25 -17.83
CA LEU A 1036 -46.90 1.60 -17.00
C LEU A 1036 -46.10 2.78 -17.57
N GLU A 1037 -45.90 2.85 -18.89
CA GLU A 1037 -45.23 3.99 -19.54
C GLU A 1037 -46.03 5.30 -19.37
N GLN A 1038 -47.36 5.24 -19.51
CA GLN A 1038 -48.22 6.40 -19.32
C GLN A 1038 -48.23 6.90 -17.87
N GLU A 1039 -48.28 6.02 -16.87
CA GLU A 1039 -48.20 6.44 -15.46
C GLU A 1039 -46.82 6.97 -15.08
N ARG A 1040 -45.74 6.41 -15.64
CA ARG A 1040 -44.38 6.97 -15.49
C ARG A 1040 -44.28 8.39 -16.06
N TYR A 1041 -44.90 8.65 -17.22
CA TYR A 1041 -44.95 9.98 -17.82
C TYR A 1041 -45.72 10.97 -16.92
N LYS A 1042 -46.93 10.60 -16.46
CA LYS A 1042 -47.74 11.44 -15.55
C LYS A 1042 -47.00 11.76 -14.24
N LEU A 1043 -46.35 10.77 -13.64
CA LEU A 1043 -45.53 10.95 -12.44
C LEU A 1043 -44.34 11.89 -12.69
N GLY A 1044 -43.73 11.83 -13.88
CA GLY A 1044 -42.70 12.78 -14.32
C GLY A 1044 -43.20 14.22 -14.37
N GLU A 1045 -44.36 14.47 -14.99
CA GLU A 1045 -44.96 15.81 -15.07
C GLU A 1045 -45.40 16.34 -13.70
N ILE A 1046 -45.97 15.49 -12.84
CA ILE A 1046 -46.33 15.87 -11.46
C ILE A 1046 -45.07 16.26 -10.66
N ARG A 1047 -43.96 15.52 -10.81
CA ARG A 1047 -42.68 15.85 -10.17
C ARG A 1047 -42.10 17.17 -10.69
N LYS A 1048 -42.11 17.41 -12.00
CA LYS A 1048 -41.71 18.73 -12.57
C LYS A 1048 -42.52 19.86 -11.94
N ARG A 1049 -43.86 19.70 -11.85
CA ARG A 1049 -44.75 20.71 -11.28
C ARG A 1049 -44.54 20.90 -9.77
N HIS A 1050 -44.20 19.84 -9.03
CA HIS A 1050 -43.81 19.95 -7.62
C HIS A 1050 -42.52 20.77 -7.44
N TYR A 1051 -41.49 20.54 -8.27
CA TYR A 1051 -40.27 21.38 -8.25
C TYR A 1051 -40.52 22.83 -8.67
N GLN A 1052 -41.44 23.08 -9.62
CA GLN A 1052 -41.85 24.44 -9.99
C GLN A 1052 -42.55 25.15 -8.83
N LEU A 1053 -43.57 24.52 -8.23
CA LEU A 1053 -44.30 25.10 -7.10
C LEU A 1053 -43.42 25.32 -5.86
N ALA A 1054 -42.41 24.46 -5.63
CA ALA A 1054 -41.40 24.68 -4.59
C ALA A 1054 -40.57 25.96 -4.87
N GLY A 1055 -40.15 26.17 -6.12
CA GLY A 1055 -39.47 27.40 -6.55
C GLY A 1055 -40.37 28.64 -6.47
N ASP A 1056 -41.65 28.52 -6.80
CA ASP A 1056 -42.63 29.61 -6.67
C ASP A 1056 -42.75 30.05 -5.19
N THR A 1057 -42.78 29.09 -4.25
CA THR A 1057 -42.73 29.40 -2.79
C THR A 1057 -41.40 29.94 -2.28
N GLU A 1058 -40.32 29.85 -3.07
CA GLU A 1058 -39.02 30.49 -2.79
C GLU A 1058 -38.83 31.82 -3.55
N GLY A 1059 -39.86 32.30 -4.25
CA GLY A 1059 -39.90 33.66 -4.83
C GLY A 1059 -39.48 33.77 -6.30
N TYR A 1060 -39.48 32.69 -7.07
CA TYR A 1060 -39.15 32.72 -8.50
C TYR A 1060 -40.32 33.15 -9.40
N GLU A 1061 -40.68 34.44 -9.39
CA GLU A 1061 -41.54 35.00 -10.46
C GLU A 1061 -40.81 34.99 -11.81
N LEU A 1062 -40.98 33.89 -12.57
CA LEU A 1062 -40.48 33.77 -13.93
C LEU A 1062 -41.28 34.66 -14.90
N HIS A 1063 -40.85 35.92 -15.03
CA HIS A 1063 -41.29 36.80 -16.12
C HIS A 1063 -41.03 36.14 -17.49
N GLN A 1064 -42.10 35.59 -18.09
CA GLN A 1064 -42.08 35.12 -19.47
C GLN A 1064 -42.03 36.30 -20.45
N GLY A 1065 -40.81 36.83 -20.67
CA GLY A 1065 -40.53 37.79 -21.71
C GLY A 1065 -40.81 37.20 -23.10
N LYS A 1066 -41.91 37.64 -23.73
CA LYS A 1066 -42.22 37.28 -25.11
C LYS A 1066 -41.14 37.80 -26.07
N ARG A 1067 -40.67 36.92 -26.94
CA ARG A 1067 -40.14 37.24 -28.27
C ARG A 1067 -40.91 36.43 -29.29
#